data_AF-A0A660VMD0-F1
#
_entry.id   AF-A0A660VMD0-F1
#
_cell.length_a   1.000
_cell.length_b   1.000
_cell.length_c   1.000
_cell.angle_alpha   90.00
_cell.angle_beta   90.00
_cell.angle_gamma   90.00
#
_symmetry.space_group_name_H-M   'P 1'
#
loop_
_entity.id
_entity.type
_entity.pdbx_description
1 polymer ?
#
loop_
_entity_poly.entity_id
_entity_poly.type
_entity_poly.pdbx_seq_one_letter_code
_entity_poly.pdbx_strand_id
1 'polypeptide(L)'
;MWWNDTRIGMMVGLCVALAVVGALRTGAAAFRAEEKEQQARFALWALLFAVSAFFGLAALLLSRIFGLPLHKEIFALFLTVAFTPVVVIFSRWVTVSLGAGLALFVSLCGFTQLTLQFAQVRTATPETLKMLLERGKTEGLRRAALMGLLRERLTREDAYGAAQLLNRHAALLEETDETKIRWNLAIRLANEARSRKDTRLLDVALSIAPDCTPVLVEQMRSLKKQGDLSGAERLARRILTVNPLCCDAAALLIRCALEKGETNSAAEFALKYGLPAEITEKQRLTLAPRIAEKGRWDLLARMLKNARTQQGMLWLFIALSKQGASKADEVANILRKKFPQLAKDVDWLKRSPFPSPAEIKKRFPEANILIREITPELRLLGFVCPARRKQMEEFELRLFLQKTLPVEAVDLMIFLGKLPIYRRLVRLEKKRCGEMFSEIFRLRVPYSIEEGRHQLRVCRFIAKGGKALRRERLCLIPLCSVWVDRTELAQSDKNYKAICSTRAPRAKNLVVNGSFEQPLSIGWRGRHLPFAKFARDSTLAYDGKWSLMAEFFPIDNRGFYTFWQDLDPKARKILLSYVWRAENLHGGAPDILLIARDAQGRLLVHKRLGKIFGTVRTWRKEKTEVVIPKGAKLLRIGLHYHSNGMGAGLSGVIWIDALSVEVLR
;
A
#
# COMPACT_ATOMS: atom_id res chain seq x y z
N MET A 1 42.24 3.29 -11.62
CA MET A 1 42.77 1.90 -11.62
C MET A 1 44.21 1.78 -12.12
N TRP A 2 44.75 2.69 -12.93
CA TRP A 2 46.09 2.53 -13.55
C TRP A 2 47.29 2.96 -12.69
N TRP A 3 47.09 3.11 -11.38
CA TRP A 3 48.11 3.54 -10.42
C TRP A 3 48.83 2.37 -9.73
N ASN A 4 48.32 1.14 -9.89
CA ASN A 4 48.84 -0.04 -9.21
C ASN A 4 49.73 -0.94 -10.08
N ASP A 5 50.04 -0.53 -11.32
CA ASP A 5 50.95 -1.33 -12.15
C ASP A 5 52.39 -1.03 -11.74
N THR A 6 52.84 -1.70 -10.68
CA THR A 6 54.20 -1.67 -10.11
C THR A 6 55.28 -1.80 -11.18
N ARG A 7 54.95 -2.43 -12.32
CA ARG A 7 55.81 -2.59 -13.50
C ARG A 7 56.25 -1.26 -14.11
N ILE A 8 55.39 -0.24 -14.17
CA ILE A 8 55.72 1.08 -14.76
C ILE A 8 56.69 1.84 -13.87
N GLY A 9 56.41 1.88 -12.55
CA GLY A 9 57.32 2.51 -11.58
C GLY A 9 58.68 1.80 -11.53
N MET A 10 58.69 0.47 -11.61
CA MET A 10 59.91 -0.34 -11.64
C MET A 10 60.73 -0.10 -12.92
N MET A 11 60.07 0.01 -14.09
CA MET A 11 60.75 0.33 -15.36
C MET A 11 61.37 1.72 -15.34
N VAL A 12 60.63 2.76 -14.92
CA VAL A 12 61.18 4.12 -14.84
C VAL A 12 62.33 4.17 -13.83
N GLY A 13 62.21 3.49 -12.69
CA GLY A 13 63.29 3.36 -11.70
C GLY A 13 64.54 2.68 -12.27
N LEU A 14 64.37 1.61 -13.06
CA LEU A 14 65.47 0.92 -13.74
C LEU A 14 66.16 1.84 -14.76
N CYS A 15 65.40 2.62 -15.54
CA CYS A 15 65.94 3.59 -16.49
C CYS A 15 66.74 4.71 -15.79
N VAL A 16 66.26 5.20 -14.65
CA VAL A 16 67.01 6.18 -13.82
C VAL A 16 68.31 5.56 -13.34
N ALA A 17 68.28 4.33 -12.81
CA ALA A 17 69.48 3.65 -12.33
C ALA A 17 70.53 3.46 -13.45
N LEU A 18 70.09 3.01 -14.63
CA LEU A 18 70.95 2.86 -15.80
C LEU A 18 71.53 4.21 -16.28
N ALA A 19 70.74 5.28 -16.21
CA ALA A 19 71.19 6.63 -16.54
C ALA A 19 72.27 7.13 -15.56
N VAL A 20 72.11 6.90 -14.26
CA VAL A 20 73.12 7.25 -13.24
C VAL A 20 74.42 6.47 -13.47
N VAL A 21 74.33 5.15 -13.72
CA VAL A 21 75.50 4.31 -14.01
C VAL A 21 76.21 4.78 -15.29
N GLY A 22 75.44 5.12 -16.32
CA GLY A 22 75.95 5.71 -17.56
C GLY A 22 76.73 7.00 -17.29
N ALA A 23 76.14 7.94 -16.54
CA ALA A 23 76.76 9.22 -16.20
C ALA A 23 78.09 9.05 -15.46
N LEU A 24 78.13 8.15 -14.46
CA LEU A 24 79.34 7.89 -13.68
C LEU A 24 80.45 7.25 -14.52
N ARG A 25 80.10 6.29 -15.40
CA ARG A 25 81.08 5.63 -16.28
C ARG A 25 81.65 6.59 -17.32
N THR A 26 80.82 7.36 -17.99
CA THR A 26 81.30 8.34 -18.98
C THR A 26 82.03 9.51 -18.31
N GLY A 27 81.63 9.91 -17.10
CA GLY A 27 82.36 10.91 -16.31
C GLY A 27 83.75 10.43 -15.91
N ALA A 28 83.88 9.18 -15.44
CA ALA A 28 85.18 8.59 -15.13
C ALA A 28 86.05 8.40 -16.39
N ALA A 29 85.45 8.05 -17.53
CA ALA A 29 86.15 7.97 -18.82
C ALA A 29 86.63 9.34 -19.30
N ALA A 30 85.84 10.40 -19.11
CA ALA A 30 86.25 11.78 -19.43
C ALA A 30 87.44 12.24 -18.57
N PHE A 31 87.51 11.82 -17.31
CA PHE A 31 88.61 12.17 -16.41
C PHE A 31 89.93 11.45 -16.78
N ARG A 32 89.84 10.26 -17.38
CA ARG A 32 91.01 9.44 -17.76
C ARG A 32 91.46 9.64 -19.21
N ALA A 33 90.72 10.40 -20.01
CA ALA A 33 91.05 10.60 -21.42
C ALA A 33 92.20 11.61 -21.58
N GLU A 34 93.27 11.21 -22.26
CA GLU A 34 94.46 12.04 -22.53
C GLU A 34 94.22 13.01 -23.71
N GLU A 35 93.35 12.65 -24.66
CA GLU A 35 92.96 13.51 -25.77
C GLU A 35 91.78 14.43 -25.41
N LYS A 36 91.95 15.74 -25.60
CA LYS A 36 90.93 16.76 -25.31
C LYS A 36 89.60 16.51 -26.03
N GLU A 37 89.64 15.97 -27.26
CA GLU A 37 88.42 15.73 -28.03
C GLU A 37 87.62 14.53 -27.49
N GLN A 38 88.30 13.47 -27.03
CA GLN A 38 87.65 12.34 -26.37
C GLN A 38 87.10 12.72 -24.99
N GLN A 39 87.86 13.52 -24.23
CA GLN A 39 87.43 14.06 -22.95
C GLN A 39 86.13 14.88 -23.09
N ALA A 40 86.05 15.78 -24.08
CA ALA A 40 84.86 16.57 -24.33
C ALA A 40 83.64 15.71 -24.72
N ARG A 41 83.83 14.68 -25.54
CA ARG A 41 82.76 13.75 -25.93
C ARG A 41 82.23 12.96 -24.73
N PHE A 42 83.12 12.41 -23.90
CA PHE A 42 82.70 11.66 -22.71
C PHE A 42 82.04 12.56 -21.65
N ALA A 43 82.49 13.82 -21.51
CA ALA A 43 81.85 14.80 -20.62
C ALA A 43 80.43 15.17 -21.09
N LEU A 44 80.23 15.34 -22.40
CA LEU A 44 78.91 15.60 -22.98
C LEU A 44 77.95 14.42 -22.74
N TRP A 45 78.43 13.18 -22.90
CA TRP A 45 77.63 12.00 -22.59
C TRP A 45 77.29 11.89 -21.11
N ALA A 46 78.25 12.18 -20.23
CA ALA A 46 78.01 12.19 -18.78
C ALA A 46 76.91 13.20 -18.41
N LEU A 47 76.93 14.38 -19.03
CA LEU A 47 75.91 15.41 -18.85
C LEU A 47 74.53 14.93 -19.33
N LEU A 48 74.44 14.35 -20.53
CA LEU A 48 73.18 13.84 -21.08
C LEU A 48 72.58 12.73 -20.21
N PHE A 49 73.40 11.81 -19.71
CA PHE A 49 72.98 10.76 -18.79
C PHE A 49 72.51 11.32 -17.44
N ALA A 50 73.23 12.30 -16.89
CA ALA A 50 72.86 12.96 -15.63
C ALA A 50 71.52 13.69 -15.75
N VAL A 51 71.30 14.40 -16.86
CA VAL A 51 70.04 15.08 -17.17
C VAL A 51 68.89 14.08 -17.32
N SER A 52 69.14 12.95 -17.99
CA SER A 52 68.16 11.86 -18.15
C SER A 52 67.75 11.26 -16.80
N ALA A 53 68.73 10.99 -15.92
CA ALA A 53 68.49 10.48 -14.57
C ALA A 53 67.70 11.48 -13.71
N PHE A 54 68.06 12.76 -13.78
CA PHE A 54 67.41 13.83 -13.04
C PHE A 54 65.93 13.94 -13.40
N PHE A 55 65.61 14.00 -14.69
CA PHE A 55 64.22 14.12 -15.14
C PHE A 55 63.39 12.87 -14.84
N GLY A 56 63.96 11.67 -14.96
CA GLY A 56 63.29 10.43 -14.57
C GLY A 56 62.99 10.34 -13.07
N LEU A 57 63.94 10.77 -12.23
CA LEU A 57 63.77 10.80 -10.78
C LEU A 57 62.72 11.85 -10.37
N ALA A 58 62.78 13.04 -10.97
CA ALA A 58 61.78 14.09 -10.76
C ALA A 58 60.37 13.61 -11.10
N ALA A 59 60.20 12.87 -12.20
CA ALA A 59 58.91 12.32 -12.58
C ALA A 59 58.38 11.28 -11.59
N LEU A 60 59.23 10.37 -11.11
CA LEU A 60 58.87 9.39 -10.08
C LEU A 60 58.43 10.06 -8.77
N LEU A 61 59.14 11.11 -8.36
CA LEU A 61 58.83 11.88 -7.14
C LEU A 61 57.53 12.67 -7.31
N LEU A 62 57.36 13.38 -8.42
CA LEU A 62 56.13 14.14 -8.70
C LEU A 62 54.91 13.23 -8.80
N SER A 63 55.06 12.06 -9.41
CA SER A 63 54.04 11.02 -9.41
C SER A 63 53.69 10.64 -7.97
N ARG A 64 54.67 10.16 -7.20
CA ARG A 64 54.46 9.62 -5.84
C ARG A 64 53.87 10.66 -4.87
N ILE A 65 54.29 11.92 -4.97
CA ILE A 65 53.87 13.00 -4.07
C ILE A 65 52.47 13.51 -4.43
N PHE A 66 52.18 13.69 -5.72
CA PHE A 66 50.94 14.35 -6.16
C PHE A 66 49.86 13.39 -6.69
N GLY A 67 50.10 12.07 -6.67
CA GLY A 67 49.18 11.09 -7.25
C GLY A 67 48.96 11.30 -8.75
N LEU A 68 49.90 11.96 -9.43
CA LEU A 68 49.85 12.25 -10.87
C LEU A 68 50.23 11.03 -11.70
N PRO A 69 49.29 10.45 -12.46
CA PRO A 69 49.58 9.19 -13.14
C PRO A 69 50.67 9.37 -14.19
N LEU A 70 51.78 8.64 -14.06
CA LEU A 70 52.91 8.64 -15.01
C LEU A 70 52.50 8.27 -16.45
N HIS A 71 51.34 7.62 -16.60
CA HIS A 71 50.75 7.29 -17.90
C HIS A 71 50.01 8.46 -18.58
N LYS A 72 49.93 9.64 -17.95
CA LYS A 72 49.37 10.82 -18.62
C LYS A 72 50.28 11.22 -19.80
N GLU A 73 49.67 11.47 -20.94
CA GLU A 73 50.28 11.72 -22.26
C GLU A 73 51.52 12.62 -22.21
N ILE A 74 51.46 13.73 -21.46
CA ILE A 74 52.56 14.70 -21.33
C ILE A 74 53.77 14.08 -20.62
N PHE A 75 53.54 13.29 -19.57
CA PHE A 75 54.61 12.64 -18.81
C PHE A 75 55.26 11.50 -19.58
N ALA A 76 54.47 10.71 -20.33
CA ALA A 76 55.00 9.63 -21.15
C ALA A 76 55.89 10.16 -22.28
N LEU A 77 55.47 11.23 -22.97
CA LEU A 77 56.26 11.86 -24.02
C LEU A 77 57.56 12.47 -23.47
N PHE A 78 57.46 13.15 -22.33
CA PHE A 78 58.60 13.75 -21.63
C PHE A 78 59.63 12.70 -21.18
N LEU A 79 59.16 11.58 -20.60
CA LEU A 79 60.03 10.48 -20.18
C LEU A 79 60.69 9.77 -21.37
N THR A 80 59.99 9.65 -22.49
CA THR A 80 60.53 9.03 -23.71
C THR A 80 61.70 9.86 -24.27
N VAL A 81 61.52 11.18 -24.35
CA VAL A 81 62.60 12.10 -24.76
C VAL A 81 63.75 12.07 -23.76
N ALA A 82 63.45 12.11 -22.46
CA ALA A 82 64.46 12.12 -21.41
C ALA A 82 65.33 10.86 -21.40
N PHE A 83 64.81 9.68 -21.77
CA PHE A 83 65.59 8.43 -21.76
C PHE A 83 66.14 8.00 -23.13
N THR A 84 65.90 8.76 -24.19
CA THR A 84 66.42 8.46 -25.53
C THR A 84 67.95 8.29 -25.55
N PRO A 85 68.77 9.14 -24.89
CA PRO A 85 70.24 8.98 -24.87
C PRO A 85 70.68 7.69 -24.17
N VAL A 86 69.96 7.29 -23.12
CA VAL A 86 70.25 6.10 -22.31
C VAL A 86 70.10 4.83 -23.13
N VAL A 87 69.02 4.76 -23.92
CA VAL A 87 68.68 3.59 -24.76
C VAL A 87 69.64 3.48 -25.96
N VAL A 88 69.99 4.59 -26.59
CA VAL A 88 70.87 4.61 -27.78
C VAL A 88 72.31 4.18 -27.46
N ILE A 89 72.83 4.50 -26.28
CA ILE A 89 74.22 4.19 -25.92
C ILE A 89 74.34 2.80 -25.29
N PHE A 90 73.42 2.41 -24.41
CA PHE A 90 73.43 1.06 -23.83
C PHE A 90 73.21 -0.03 -24.88
N SER A 91 72.41 0.24 -25.91
CA SER A 91 72.25 -0.69 -27.05
C SER A 91 73.52 -0.88 -27.89
N ARG A 92 74.47 0.05 -27.84
CA ARG A 92 75.80 -0.06 -28.48
C ARG A 92 76.86 -0.73 -27.61
N TRP A 93 76.69 -0.77 -26.29
CA TRP A 93 77.73 -1.19 -25.34
C TRP A 93 77.51 -2.57 -24.70
N VAL A 94 76.33 -3.16 -24.80
CA VAL A 94 76.00 -4.43 -24.11
C VAL A 94 75.57 -5.49 -25.13
N THR A 95 76.41 -6.52 -25.30
CA THR A 95 76.12 -7.75 -26.07
C THR A 95 75.17 -8.71 -25.35
N VAL A 96 74.49 -8.29 -24.28
CA VAL A 96 73.50 -9.08 -23.53
C VAL A 96 72.08 -8.54 -23.75
N SER A 97 71.32 -9.36 -24.48
CA SER A 97 69.90 -9.27 -24.84
C SER A 97 69.39 -7.92 -25.34
N LEU A 98 69.59 -7.68 -26.64
CA LEU A 98 68.72 -6.83 -27.46
C LEU A 98 67.24 -6.98 -27.09
N GLY A 99 66.80 -8.18 -26.68
CA GLY A 99 65.42 -8.47 -26.28
C GLY A 99 64.85 -7.60 -25.14
N ALA A 100 65.62 -7.25 -24.11
CA ALA A 100 65.07 -6.48 -22.98
C ALA A 100 64.94 -4.98 -23.29
N GLY A 101 65.95 -4.40 -23.95
CA GLY A 101 65.93 -3.00 -24.40
C GLY A 101 64.94 -2.77 -25.54
N LEU A 102 64.84 -3.72 -26.48
CA LEU A 102 63.84 -3.70 -27.54
C LEU A 102 62.43 -3.93 -26.97
N ALA A 103 62.24 -4.81 -25.98
CA ALA A 103 60.95 -4.97 -25.31
C ALA A 103 60.54 -3.70 -24.53
N LEU A 104 61.49 -3.00 -23.89
CA LEU A 104 61.23 -1.73 -23.21
C LEU A 104 60.83 -0.64 -24.21
N PHE A 105 61.56 -0.53 -25.32
CA PHE A 105 61.27 0.42 -26.40
C PHE A 105 59.95 0.11 -27.11
N VAL A 106 59.68 -1.16 -27.43
CA VAL A 106 58.40 -1.61 -28.02
C VAL A 106 57.24 -1.40 -27.05
N SER A 107 57.45 -1.59 -25.75
CA SER A 107 56.42 -1.32 -24.72
C SER A 107 56.15 0.18 -24.57
N LEU A 108 57.17 1.04 -24.57
CA LEU A 108 57.03 2.51 -24.55
C LEU A 108 56.43 3.08 -25.84
N CYS A 109 56.84 2.58 -27.00
CA CYS A 109 56.25 2.92 -28.30
C CYS A 109 54.81 2.43 -28.40
N GLY A 110 54.52 1.22 -27.93
CA GLY A 110 53.15 0.69 -27.85
C GLY A 110 52.26 1.51 -26.91
N PHE A 111 52.82 1.98 -25.79
CA PHE A 111 52.11 2.82 -24.82
C PHE A 111 51.82 4.22 -25.35
N THR A 112 52.79 4.86 -26.00
CA THR A 112 52.64 6.16 -26.66
C THR A 112 51.69 6.09 -27.84
N GLN A 113 51.70 4.99 -28.61
CA GLN A 113 50.77 4.76 -29.70
C GLN A 113 49.33 4.53 -29.21
N LEU A 114 49.14 3.76 -28.13
CA LEU A 114 47.83 3.60 -27.48
C LEU A 114 47.32 4.93 -26.94
N THR A 115 48.14 5.70 -26.22
CA THR A 115 47.73 7.01 -25.70
C THR A 115 47.42 8.03 -26.80
N LEU A 116 48.18 8.08 -27.89
CA LEU A 116 47.85 8.90 -29.07
C LEU A 116 46.52 8.48 -29.70
N GLN A 117 46.25 7.18 -29.81
CA GLN A 117 44.99 6.68 -30.37
C GLN A 117 43.79 7.02 -29.48
N PHE A 118 43.94 7.00 -28.15
CA PHE A 118 42.89 7.43 -27.21
C PHE A 118 42.68 8.96 -27.20
N ALA A 119 43.75 9.74 -27.36
CA ALA A 119 43.66 11.19 -27.52
C ALA A 119 42.94 11.58 -28.82
N GLN A 120 43.22 10.87 -29.92
CA GLN A 120 42.53 11.04 -31.20
C GLN A 120 41.03 10.73 -31.10
N VAL A 121 40.63 9.69 -30.35
CA VAL A 121 39.20 9.40 -30.10
C VAL A 121 38.50 10.55 -29.36
N ARG A 122 39.22 11.30 -28.51
CA ARG A 122 38.61 12.36 -27.70
C ARG A 122 38.35 13.65 -28.48
N THR A 123 39.06 13.87 -29.57
CA THR A 123 38.93 15.03 -30.48
C THR A 123 38.37 14.65 -31.86
N ALA A 124 38.07 13.37 -32.08
CA ALA A 124 37.58 12.84 -33.35
C ALA A 124 36.17 13.33 -33.70
N THR A 125 35.93 13.52 -35.00
CA THR A 125 34.58 13.81 -35.52
C THR A 125 33.66 12.60 -35.35
N PRO A 126 32.33 12.80 -35.33
CA PRO A 126 31.35 11.71 -35.20
C PRO A 126 31.50 10.62 -36.27
N GLU A 127 31.85 10.98 -37.51
CA GLU A 127 32.10 10.02 -38.60
C GLU A 127 33.33 9.14 -38.31
N THR A 128 34.38 9.75 -37.77
CA THR A 128 35.62 9.06 -37.40
C THR A 128 35.38 8.09 -36.24
N LEU A 129 34.58 8.51 -35.24
CA LEU A 129 34.17 7.64 -34.14
C LEU A 129 33.33 6.45 -34.62
N LYS A 130 32.43 6.65 -35.58
CA LYS A 130 31.62 5.57 -36.16
C LYS A 130 32.49 4.55 -36.88
N MET A 131 33.47 5.00 -37.68
CA MET A 131 34.44 4.10 -38.30
C MET A 131 35.26 3.32 -37.26
N LEU A 132 35.70 3.96 -36.18
CA LEU A 132 36.48 3.31 -35.13
C LEU A 132 35.65 2.29 -34.33
N LEU A 133 34.35 2.55 -34.14
CA LEU A 133 33.43 1.60 -33.52
C LEU A 133 33.25 0.33 -34.36
N GLU A 134 33.13 0.48 -35.68
CA GLU A 134 32.90 -0.64 -36.61
C GLU A 134 34.18 -1.40 -36.96
N ARG A 135 35.29 -0.70 -37.17
CA ARG A 135 36.55 -1.25 -37.73
C ARG A 135 37.75 -1.18 -36.79
N GLY A 136 37.56 -0.73 -35.55
CA GLY A 136 38.65 -0.62 -34.56
C GLY A 136 39.36 -1.95 -34.34
N LYS A 137 40.69 -1.92 -34.22
CA LYS A 137 41.52 -3.14 -34.09
C LYS A 137 41.46 -3.79 -32.70
N THR A 138 41.07 -3.03 -31.66
CA THR A 138 40.98 -3.53 -30.28
C THR A 138 39.61 -3.22 -29.68
N GLU A 139 39.15 -4.04 -28.74
CA GLU A 139 37.92 -3.80 -27.98
C GLU A 139 37.98 -2.49 -27.18
N GLY A 140 39.14 -2.14 -26.64
CA GLY A 140 39.35 -0.88 -25.93
C GLY A 140 39.10 0.36 -26.80
N LEU A 141 39.53 0.32 -28.07
CA LEU A 141 39.27 1.40 -29.04
C LEU A 141 37.79 1.48 -29.42
N ARG A 142 37.15 0.34 -29.67
CA ARG A 142 35.71 0.29 -29.99
C ARG A 142 34.86 0.78 -28.81
N ARG A 143 35.21 0.41 -27.58
CA ARG A 143 34.58 0.90 -26.36
C ARG A 143 34.74 2.41 -26.20
N ALA A 144 35.94 2.95 -26.42
CA ALA A 144 36.17 4.39 -26.35
C ALA A 144 35.36 5.16 -27.41
N ALA A 145 35.29 4.63 -28.63
CA ALA A 145 34.49 5.19 -29.71
C ALA A 145 32.98 5.16 -29.38
N LEU A 146 32.47 4.06 -28.82
CA LEU A 146 31.10 3.94 -28.32
C LEU A 146 30.80 5.02 -27.27
N MET A 147 31.68 5.19 -26.28
CA MET A 147 31.51 6.21 -25.24
C MET A 147 31.55 7.64 -25.79
N GLY A 148 32.38 7.90 -26.81
CA GLY A 148 32.42 9.18 -27.52
C GLY A 148 31.11 9.49 -28.24
N LEU A 149 30.58 8.54 -29.02
CA LEU A 149 29.32 8.68 -29.74
C LEU A 149 28.11 8.81 -28.81
N LEU A 150 28.08 8.07 -27.70
CA LEU A 150 27.02 8.22 -26.69
C LEU A 150 27.02 9.62 -26.08
N ARG A 151 28.19 10.20 -25.77
CA ARG A 151 28.29 11.57 -25.26
C ARG A 151 27.83 12.59 -26.29
N GLU A 152 28.27 12.45 -27.54
CA GLU A 152 27.90 13.35 -28.63
C GLU A 152 26.38 13.39 -28.86
N ARG A 153 25.73 12.23 -28.96
CA ARG A 153 24.26 12.16 -29.11
C ARG A 153 23.53 12.76 -27.92
N LEU A 154 24.03 12.51 -26.70
CA LEU A 154 23.48 13.10 -25.48
C LEU A 154 23.68 14.61 -25.41
N THR A 155 24.73 15.18 -26.02
CA THR A 155 24.90 16.65 -26.14
C THR A 155 23.98 17.27 -27.18
N ARG A 156 23.57 16.51 -28.19
CA ARG A 156 22.60 16.94 -29.22
C ARG A 156 21.13 16.69 -28.83
N GLU A 157 20.87 16.32 -27.58
CA GLU A 157 19.53 15.94 -27.10
C GLU A 157 18.87 14.78 -27.89
N ASP A 158 19.68 13.90 -28.50
CA ASP A 158 19.23 12.66 -29.18
C ASP A 158 19.34 11.45 -28.23
N ALA A 159 18.56 11.46 -27.16
CA ALA A 159 18.55 10.35 -26.20
C ALA A 159 18.03 9.03 -26.82
N TYR A 160 17.09 9.12 -27.77
CA TYR A 160 16.54 7.95 -28.46
C TYR A 160 17.57 7.27 -29.36
N GLY A 161 18.31 8.04 -30.15
CA GLY A 161 19.39 7.49 -30.96
C GLY A 161 20.58 6.98 -30.13
N ALA A 162 20.88 7.62 -29.00
CA ALA A 162 21.85 7.10 -28.03
C ALA A 162 21.44 5.72 -27.47
N ALA A 163 20.14 5.53 -27.21
CA ALA A 163 19.60 4.24 -26.77
C ALA A 163 19.70 3.14 -27.81
N GLN A 164 19.38 3.45 -29.08
CA GLN A 164 19.55 2.50 -30.17
C GLN A 164 21.02 2.10 -30.34
N LEU A 165 21.94 3.07 -30.23
CA LEU A 165 23.38 2.81 -30.32
C LEU A 165 23.86 1.91 -29.18
N LEU A 166 23.43 2.17 -27.95
CA LEU A 166 23.78 1.36 -26.79
C LEU A 166 23.26 -0.08 -26.91
N ASN A 167 22.00 -0.26 -27.33
CA ASN A 167 21.43 -1.61 -27.49
C ASN A 167 22.17 -2.43 -28.57
N ARG A 168 22.64 -1.81 -29.65
CA ARG A 168 23.38 -2.51 -30.71
C ARG A 168 24.79 -2.94 -30.30
N HIS A 169 25.41 -2.22 -29.37
CA HIS A 169 26.82 -2.39 -29.02
C HIS A 169 27.06 -2.68 -27.53
N ALA A 170 26.03 -3.14 -26.83
CA ALA A 170 26.06 -3.42 -25.39
C ALA A 170 27.17 -4.41 -24.99
N ALA A 171 27.45 -5.40 -25.84
CA ALA A 171 28.47 -6.42 -25.60
C ALA A 171 29.91 -5.88 -25.47
N LEU A 172 30.17 -4.61 -25.83
CA LEU A 172 31.48 -3.96 -25.70
C LEU A 172 31.71 -3.35 -24.31
N LEU A 173 30.73 -3.40 -23.41
CA LEU A 173 30.79 -2.81 -22.08
C LEU A 173 30.93 -3.91 -21.02
N GLU A 174 31.68 -3.61 -19.96
CA GLU A 174 31.66 -4.42 -18.74
C GLU A 174 30.32 -4.25 -18.02
N GLU A 175 29.82 -5.30 -17.38
CA GLU A 175 28.48 -5.38 -16.78
C GLU A 175 28.17 -4.23 -15.80
N THR A 176 29.17 -3.78 -15.04
CA THR A 176 29.04 -2.68 -14.06
C THR A 176 28.94 -1.30 -14.73
N ASP A 177 29.68 -1.08 -15.82
CA ASP A 177 29.65 0.16 -16.59
C ASP A 177 28.40 0.25 -17.47
N GLU A 178 28.02 -0.86 -18.09
CA GLU A 178 26.80 -1.01 -18.89
C GLU A 178 25.55 -0.63 -18.10
N THR A 179 25.42 -1.14 -16.87
CA THR A 179 24.28 -0.87 -15.99
C THR A 179 24.16 0.62 -15.67
N LYS A 180 25.29 1.28 -15.33
CA LYS A 180 25.31 2.71 -15.00
C LYS A 180 24.95 3.58 -16.19
N ILE A 181 25.46 3.24 -17.38
CA ILE A 181 25.15 3.96 -18.63
C ILE A 181 23.68 3.79 -19.00
N ARG A 182 23.16 2.56 -18.96
CA ARG A 182 21.74 2.25 -19.21
C ARG A 182 20.82 3.02 -18.27
N TRP A 183 21.11 3.04 -16.98
CA TRP A 183 20.29 3.77 -15.99
C TRP A 183 20.27 5.27 -16.26
N ASN A 184 21.43 5.90 -16.50
CA ASN A 184 21.50 7.33 -16.78
C ASN A 184 20.74 7.70 -18.06
N LEU A 185 20.85 6.87 -19.10
CA LEU A 185 20.16 7.07 -20.36
C LEU A 185 18.64 6.91 -20.22
N ALA A 186 18.20 5.86 -19.51
CA ALA A 186 16.79 5.62 -19.26
C ALA A 186 16.15 6.73 -18.42
N ILE A 187 16.86 7.28 -17.43
CA ILE A 187 16.40 8.45 -16.65
C ILE A 187 16.22 9.68 -17.56
N ARG A 188 17.17 9.94 -18.47
CA ARG A 188 17.04 11.06 -19.44
C ARG A 188 15.84 10.86 -20.36
N LEU A 189 15.67 9.67 -20.94
CA LEU A 189 14.53 9.34 -21.78
C LEU A 189 13.20 9.49 -21.04
N ALA A 190 13.11 9.06 -19.78
CA ALA A 190 11.92 9.24 -18.97
C ALA A 190 11.60 10.72 -18.70
N ASN A 191 12.63 11.55 -18.48
CA ASN A 191 12.46 13.00 -18.32
C ASN A 191 11.99 13.68 -19.62
N GLU A 192 12.52 13.28 -20.77
CA GLU A 192 12.08 13.75 -22.09
C GLU A 192 10.67 13.28 -22.43
N ALA A 193 10.35 12.02 -22.15
CA ALA A 193 8.99 11.48 -22.29
C ALA A 193 7.99 12.31 -21.48
N ARG A 194 8.37 12.71 -20.25
CA ARG A 194 7.54 13.55 -19.38
C ARG A 194 7.35 14.97 -19.94
N SER A 195 8.40 15.60 -20.46
CA SER A 195 8.32 16.97 -21.01
C SER A 195 7.53 17.03 -22.32
N ARG A 196 7.77 16.06 -23.21
CA ARG A 196 7.13 15.96 -24.53
C ARG A 196 5.77 15.25 -24.51
N LYS A 197 5.40 14.63 -23.38
CA LYS A 197 4.22 13.76 -23.23
C LYS A 197 4.22 12.59 -24.24
N ASP A 198 5.39 12.02 -24.51
CA ASP A 198 5.57 10.93 -25.48
C ASP A 198 5.74 9.59 -24.75
N THR A 199 4.73 8.71 -24.89
CA THR A 199 4.75 7.38 -24.26
C THR A 199 5.74 6.43 -24.92
N ARG A 200 6.09 6.61 -26.19
CA ARG A 200 7.04 5.73 -26.90
C ARG A 200 8.44 5.88 -26.33
N LEU A 201 8.84 7.10 -25.95
CA LEU A 201 10.12 7.35 -25.27
C LEU A 201 10.17 6.68 -23.90
N LEU A 202 9.04 6.62 -23.19
CA LEU A 202 8.95 5.94 -21.90
C LEU A 202 9.06 4.41 -22.05
N ASP A 203 8.44 3.82 -23.07
CA ASP A 203 8.57 2.38 -23.37
C ASP A 203 10.03 2.01 -23.70
N VAL A 204 10.72 2.88 -24.44
CA VAL A 204 12.15 2.72 -24.75
C VAL A 204 12.99 2.80 -23.48
N ALA A 205 12.72 3.77 -22.59
CA ALA A 205 13.40 3.87 -21.30
C ALA A 205 13.23 2.59 -20.46
N LEU A 206 12.02 2.02 -20.43
CA LEU A 206 11.72 0.77 -19.72
C LEU A 206 12.42 -0.45 -20.34
N SER A 207 12.56 -0.48 -21.67
CA SER A 207 13.29 -1.55 -22.36
C SER A 207 14.78 -1.56 -22.03
N ILE A 208 15.36 -0.38 -21.82
CA ILE A 208 16.80 -0.22 -21.52
C ILE A 208 17.09 -0.52 -20.05
N ALA A 209 16.20 -0.09 -19.14
CA ALA A 209 16.40 -0.24 -17.71
C ALA A 209 15.07 -0.61 -17.01
N PRO A 210 14.66 -1.89 -17.07
CA PRO A 210 13.33 -2.33 -16.64
C PRO A 210 13.09 -2.22 -15.13
N ASP A 211 14.14 -2.13 -14.31
CA ASP A 211 14.06 -1.99 -12.86
C ASP A 211 14.53 -0.61 -12.36
N CYS A 212 14.71 0.35 -13.26
CA CYS A 212 15.10 1.71 -12.88
C CYS A 212 13.91 2.43 -12.21
N THR A 213 14.04 2.69 -10.90
CA THR A 213 12.95 3.26 -10.09
C THR A 213 12.37 4.57 -10.65
N PRO A 214 13.17 5.58 -11.06
CA PRO A 214 12.62 6.81 -11.65
C PRO A 214 11.76 6.57 -12.90
N VAL A 215 12.17 5.64 -13.77
CA VAL A 215 11.44 5.29 -15.00
C VAL A 215 10.12 4.61 -14.67
N LEU A 216 10.14 3.64 -13.75
CA LEU A 216 8.93 2.96 -13.28
C LEU A 216 7.94 3.93 -12.62
N VAL A 217 8.43 4.93 -11.87
CA VAL A 217 7.59 5.99 -11.27
C VAL A 217 6.88 6.82 -12.35
N GLU A 218 7.56 7.17 -13.45
CA GLU A 218 6.92 7.90 -14.55
C GLU A 218 5.86 7.06 -15.26
N GLN A 219 6.10 5.76 -15.46
CA GLN A 219 5.07 4.84 -15.97
C GLN A 219 3.86 4.74 -15.03
N MET A 220 4.09 4.63 -13.73
CA MET A 220 3.03 4.63 -12.72
C MET A 220 2.20 5.91 -12.77
N ARG A 221 2.83 7.08 -12.95
CA ARG A 221 2.15 8.36 -13.11
C ARG A 221 1.33 8.41 -14.42
N SER A 222 1.86 7.85 -15.50
CA SER A 222 1.16 7.76 -16.80
C SER A 222 -0.12 6.91 -16.67
N LEU A 223 -0.03 5.71 -16.10
CA LEU A 223 -1.17 4.82 -15.86
C LEU A 223 -2.26 5.51 -15.01
N LYS A 224 -1.85 6.22 -13.95
CA LYS A 224 -2.78 7.00 -13.12
C LYS A 224 -3.50 8.08 -13.94
N LYS A 225 -2.79 8.81 -14.81
CA LYS A 225 -3.40 9.85 -15.67
C LYS A 225 -4.36 9.26 -16.70
N GLN A 226 -4.07 8.07 -17.21
CA GLN A 226 -4.93 7.34 -18.15
C GLN A 226 -6.17 6.72 -17.48
N GLY A 227 -6.28 6.78 -16.15
CA GLY A 227 -7.39 6.21 -15.39
C GLY A 227 -7.21 4.73 -15.00
N ASP A 228 -6.11 4.08 -15.39
CA ASP A 228 -5.78 2.72 -14.96
C ASP A 228 -5.17 2.69 -13.56
N LEU A 229 -6.02 2.90 -12.55
CA LEU A 229 -5.63 2.85 -11.14
C LEU A 229 -5.16 1.45 -10.71
N SER A 230 -5.73 0.38 -11.30
CA SER A 230 -5.37 -1.00 -10.96
C SER A 230 -3.98 -1.36 -11.48
N GLY A 231 -3.64 -0.93 -12.69
CA GLY A 231 -2.27 -1.00 -13.24
C GLY A 231 -1.29 -0.20 -12.41
N ALA A 232 -1.62 1.05 -12.05
CA ALA A 232 -0.77 1.90 -11.23
C ALA A 232 -0.48 1.28 -9.84
N GLU A 233 -1.48 0.69 -9.18
CA GLU A 233 -1.29 0.01 -7.89
C GLU A 233 -0.37 -1.22 -7.98
N ARG A 234 -0.52 -2.04 -9.04
CA ARG A 234 0.37 -3.19 -9.27
C ARG A 234 1.81 -2.72 -9.47
N LEU A 235 1.99 -1.67 -10.27
CA LEU A 235 3.30 -1.11 -10.55
C LEU A 235 3.93 -0.48 -9.30
N ALA A 236 3.16 0.24 -8.47
CA ALA A 236 3.63 0.79 -7.21
C ALA A 236 4.15 -0.28 -6.25
N ARG A 237 3.48 -1.44 -6.17
CA ARG A 237 3.96 -2.58 -5.38
C ARG A 237 5.30 -3.11 -5.90
N ARG A 238 5.44 -3.24 -7.23
CA ARG A 238 6.71 -3.64 -7.87
C ARG A 238 7.82 -2.62 -7.61
N ILE A 239 7.53 -1.33 -7.68
CA ILE A 239 8.51 -0.28 -7.36
C ILE A 239 9.01 -0.44 -5.91
N LEU A 240 8.10 -0.70 -4.97
CA LEU A 240 8.47 -0.87 -3.55
C LEU A 240 9.18 -2.20 -3.24
N THR A 241 9.12 -3.21 -4.12
CA THR A 241 9.98 -4.40 -4.00
C THR A 241 11.40 -4.12 -4.46
N VAL A 242 11.59 -3.25 -5.46
CA VAL A 242 12.90 -2.85 -5.97
C VAL A 242 13.54 -1.78 -5.08
N ASN A 243 12.75 -0.77 -4.69
CA ASN A 243 13.17 0.33 -3.84
C ASN A 243 12.11 0.62 -2.75
N PRO A 244 12.29 0.07 -1.53
CA PRO A 244 11.36 0.28 -0.42
C PRO A 244 11.22 1.74 0.04
N LEU A 245 12.15 2.61 -0.32
CA LEU A 245 12.17 4.04 0.07
C LEU A 245 11.50 4.94 -0.96
N CYS A 246 10.87 4.39 -2.01
CA CYS A 246 10.19 5.18 -3.02
C CYS A 246 8.91 5.84 -2.47
N CYS A 247 9.02 7.12 -2.09
CA CYS A 247 7.91 7.93 -1.58
C CYS A 247 6.71 8.00 -2.54
N ASP A 248 6.96 8.16 -3.85
CA ASP A 248 5.89 8.26 -4.86
C ASP A 248 4.99 7.01 -4.88
N ALA A 249 5.61 5.82 -4.87
CA ALA A 249 4.89 4.55 -4.91
C ALA A 249 4.14 4.30 -3.59
N ALA A 250 4.77 4.56 -2.45
CA ALA A 250 4.11 4.48 -1.15
C ALA A 250 2.91 5.45 -1.05
N ALA A 251 3.08 6.69 -1.53
CA ALA A 251 2.04 7.70 -1.50
C ALA A 251 0.84 7.32 -2.38
N LEU A 252 1.09 6.69 -3.54
CA LEU A 252 0.05 6.18 -4.41
C LEU A 252 -0.77 5.10 -3.71
N LEU A 253 -0.12 4.08 -3.14
CA LEU A 253 -0.82 2.99 -2.45
C LEU A 253 -1.66 3.46 -1.27
N ILE A 254 -1.11 4.37 -0.44
CA ILE A 254 -1.84 4.94 0.70
C ILE A 254 -3.07 5.72 0.20
N ARG A 255 -2.92 6.56 -0.83
CA ARG A 255 -4.05 7.35 -1.36
C ARG A 255 -5.13 6.46 -1.96
N CYS A 256 -4.76 5.51 -2.81
CA CYS A 256 -5.72 4.60 -3.41
C CYS A 256 -6.45 3.75 -2.36
N ALA A 257 -5.75 3.28 -1.32
CA ALA A 257 -6.38 2.58 -0.21
C ALA A 257 -7.36 3.49 0.57
N LEU A 258 -7.00 4.76 0.82
CA LEU A 258 -7.89 5.73 1.46
C LEU A 258 -9.11 6.07 0.61
N GLU A 259 -8.95 6.25 -0.70
CA GLU A 259 -10.04 6.48 -1.67
C GLU A 259 -11.01 5.29 -1.72
N LYS A 260 -10.49 4.06 -1.59
CA LYS A 260 -11.28 2.83 -1.46
C LYS A 260 -11.89 2.62 -0.06
N GLY A 261 -11.62 3.51 0.90
CA GLY A 261 -12.06 3.39 2.30
C GLY A 261 -11.31 2.32 3.13
N GLU A 262 -10.24 1.75 2.58
CA GLU A 262 -9.40 0.71 3.21
C GLU A 262 -8.37 1.31 4.16
N THR A 263 -8.83 1.99 5.20
CA THR A 263 -7.97 2.68 6.17
C THR A 263 -6.96 1.77 6.86
N ASN A 264 -7.28 0.49 7.07
CA ASN A 264 -6.34 -0.49 7.63
C ASN A 264 -5.18 -0.78 6.69
N SER A 265 -5.48 -1.06 5.41
CA SER A 265 -4.45 -1.32 4.40
C SER A 265 -3.57 -0.09 4.21
N ALA A 266 -4.18 1.10 4.20
CA ALA A 266 -3.46 2.37 4.13
C ALA A 266 -2.53 2.58 5.34
N ALA A 267 -2.99 2.24 6.55
CA ALA A 267 -2.16 2.29 7.76
C ALA A 267 -1.03 1.25 7.73
N GLU A 268 -1.28 0.03 7.24
CA GLU A 268 -0.24 -0.99 7.05
C GLU A 268 0.84 -0.53 6.06
N PHE A 269 0.45 0.10 4.95
CA PHE A 269 1.41 0.71 4.02
C PHE A 269 2.22 1.83 4.68
N ALA A 270 1.56 2.72 5.43
CA ALA A 270 2.23 3.79 6.17
C ALA A 270 3.22 3.26 7.23
N LEU A 271 2.86 2.17 7.90
CA LEU A 271 3.71 1.51 8.89
C LEU A 271 4.93 0.84 8.26
N LYS A 272 4.74 0.24 7.08
CA LYS A 272 5.79 -0.51 6.37
C LYS A 272 6.76 0.39 5.61
N TYR A 273 6.24 1.38 4.89
CA TYR A 273 7.01 2.22 3.96
C TYR A 273 7.19 3.66 4.45
N GLY A 274 6.66 4.01 5.62
CA GLY A 274 6.64 5.37 6.13
C GLY A 274 5.51 6.21 5.52
N LEU A 275 5.46 7.49 5.89
CA LEU A 275 4.46 8.42 5.38
C LEU A 275 5.10 9.52 4.51
N PRO A 276 4.92 9.48 3.19
CA PRO A 276 5.44 10.49 2.29
C PRO A 276 4.83 11.88 2.53
N ALA A 277 5.58 12.94 2.18
CA ALA A 277 5.18 14.33 2.41
C ALA A 277 3.90 14.71 1.64
N GLU A 278 3.67 14.06 0.51
CA GLU A 278 2.53 14.27 -0.38
C GLU A 278 1.20 13.77 0.20
N ILE A 279 1.23 12.98 1.28
CA ILE A 279 0.03 12.64 2.05
C ILE A 279 -0.40 13.87 2.83
N THR A 280 -1.59 14.38 2.51
CA THR A 280 -2.16 15.58 3.13
C THR A 280 -2.45 15.39 4.61
N GLU A 281 -2.45 16.47 5.41
CA GLU A 281 -2.77 16.40 6.84
C GLU A 281 -4.10 15.69 7.12
N LYS A 282 -5.14 15.95 6.33
CA LYS A 282 -6.44 15.28 6.41
C LYS A 282 -6.33 13.75 6.26
N GLN A 283 -5.50 13.29 5.33
CA GLN A 283 -5.22 11.86 5.15
C GLN A 283 -4.42 11.29 6.32
N ARG A 284 -3.42 12.03 6.85
CA ARG A 284 -2.67 11.61 8.05
C ARG A 284 -3.59 11.43 9.26
N LEU A 285 -4.52 12.36 9.45
CA LEU A 285 -5.54 12.30 10.51
C LEU A 285 -6.48 11.11 10.37
N THR A 286 -6.80 10.71 9.13
CA THR A 286 -7.59 9.50 8.88
C THR A 286 -6.84 8.22 9.30
N LEU A 287 -5.51 8.23 9.24
CA LEU A 287 -4.65 7.10 9.60
C LEU A 287 -4.25 7.07 11.08
N ALA A 288 -4.18 8.23 11.74
CA ALA A 288 -3.70 8.39 13.11
C ALA A 288 -4.34 7.42 14.12
N PRO A 289 -5.68 7.28 14.19
CA PRO A 289 -6.38 6.19 14.90
C PRO A 289 -5.73 4.80 14.80
N ARG A 290 -5.45 4.35 13.58
CA ARG A 290 -4.96 2.99 13.30
C ARG A 290 -3.51 2.80 13.66
N ILE A 291 -2.72 3.85 13.51
CA ILE A 291 -1.31 3.83 13.88
C ILE A 291 -1.17 3.84 15.42
N ALA A 292 -2.03 4.59 16.11
CA ALA A 292 -2.13 4.60 17.57
C ALA A 292 -2.53 3.23 18.15
N GLU A 293 -3.51 2.54 17.56
CA GLU A 293 -3.87 1.16 17.95
C GLU A 293 -2.69 0.18 17.87
N LYS A 294 -1.79 0.39 16.91
CA LYS A 294 -0.58 -0.43 16.76
C LYS A 294 0.56 0.00 17.69
N GLY A 295 0.32 0.98 18.57
CA GLY A 295 1.31 1.51 19.51
C GLY A 295 2.43 2.31 18.86
N ARG A 296 2.31 2.67 17.57
CA ARG A 296 3.38 3.33 16.80
C ARG A 296 3.33 4.86 16.93
N TRP A 297 3.43 5.33 18.17
CA TRP A 297 3.38 6.75 18.52
C TRP A 297 4.54 7.54 17.90
N ASP A 298 5.72 6.90 17.75
CA ASP A 298 6.90 7.46 17.08
C ASP A 298 6.60 7.92 15.65
N LEU A 299 5.89 7.06 14.90
CA LEU A 299 5.51 7.34 13.53
C LEU A 299 4.44 8.43 13.51
N LEU A 300 3.46 8.36 14.41
CA LEU A 300 2.38 9.33 14.51
C LEU A 300 2.90 10.75 14.77
N ALA A 301 3.86 10.90 15.68
CA ALA A 301 4.51 12.19 15.94
C ALA A 301 5.29 12.71 14.71
N ARG A 302 6.02 11.84 14.00
CA ARG A 302 6.73 12.21 12.76
C ARG A 302 5.76 12.65 11.66
N MET A 303 4.67 11.91 11.48
CA MET A 303 3.64 12.20 10.48
C MET A 303 2.99 13.57 10.71
N LEU A 304 2.79 13.96 11.96
CA LEU A 304 2.08 15.17 12.35
C LEU A 304 3.00 16.31 12.80
N LYS A 305 4.32 16.20 12.65
CA LYS A 305 5.30 17.21 13.08
C LYS A 305 4.96 18.65 12.67
N ASN A 306 4.36 18.80 11.47
CA ASN A 306 3.99 20.10 10.90
C ASN A 306 2.47 20.31 10.84
N ALA A 307 1.69 19.63 11.68
CA ALA A 307 0.23 19.74 11.70
C ALA A 307 -0.21 21.18 12.01
N ARG A 308 -1.16 21.69 11.22
CA ARG A 308 -1.69 23.07 11.36
C ARG A 308 -3.14 23.10 11.81
N THR A 309 -3.87 21.99 11.67
CA THR A 309 -5.25 21.88 12.12
C THR A 309 -5.30 21.65 13.62
N GLN A 310 -6.42 22.06 14.23
CA GLN A 310 -6.71 21.82 15.64
C GLN A 310 -6.55 20.33 16.01
N GLN A 311 -7.16 19.45 15.21
CA GLN A 311 -7.13 18.00 15.44
C GLN A 311 -5.72 17.42 15.23
N GLY A 312 -4.99 17.88 14.20
CA GLY A 312 -3.62 17.45 13.93
C GLY A 312 -2.65 17.81 15.06
N MET A 313 -2.73 19.03 15.58
CA MET A 313 -1.91 19.45 16.74
C MET A 313 -2.26 18.65 18.01
N LEU A 314 -3.53 18.35 18.26
CA LEU A 314 -3.92 17.49 19.37
C LEU A 314 -3.34 16.08 19.24
N TRP A 315 -3.43 15.46 18.06
CA TRP A 315 -2.83 14.14 17.84
C TRP A 315 -1.30 14.15 17.95
N LEU A 316 -0.64 15.21 17.47
CA LEU A 316 0.80 15.41 17.66
C LEU A 316 1.15 15.49 19.15
N PHE A 317 0.43 16.32 19.91
CA PHE A 317 0.63 16.45 21.35
C PHE A 317 0.55 15.09 22.04
N ILE A 318 -0.51 14.32 21.76
CA ILE A 318 -0.72 12.99 22.35
C ILE A 318 0.44 12.05 22.02
N ALA A 319 0.86 12.01 20.75
CA ALA A 319 1.96 11.15 20.32
C ALA A 319 3.28 11.49 21.02
N LEU A 320 3.57 12.78 21.19
CA LEU A 320 4.76 13.26 21.91
C LEU A 320 4.67 12.97 23.41
N SER A 321 3.50 13.19 24.03
CA SER A 321 3.28 12.87 25.44
C SER A 321 3.46 11.37 25.72
N LYS A 322 2.95 10.49 24.86
CA LYS A 322 3.13 9.03 24.97
C LYS A 322 4.58 8.58 24.78
N GLN A 323 5.40 9.40 24.11
CA GLN A 323 6.85 9.18 23.99
C GLN A 323 7.65 9.78 25.16
N GLY A 324 7.03 10.55 26.06
CA GLY A 324 7.74 11.31 27.08
C GLY A 324 8.63 12.42 26.52
N ALA A 325 8.35 12.91 25.30
CA ALA A 325 9.17 13.93 24.66
C ALA A 325 8.92 15.31 25.27
N SER A 326 9.99 16.05 25.60
CA SER A 326 9.91 17.42 26.16
C SER A 326 9.13 18.40 25.28
N LYS A 327 9.17 18.20 23.95
CA LYS A 327 8.38 18.96 22.97
C LYS A 327 6.86 18.86 23.15
N ALA A 328 6.37 17.89 23.92
CA ALA A 328 4.94 17.80 24.22
C ALA A 328 4.43 19.04 24.96
N ASP A 329 5.19 19.59 25.90
CA ASP A 329 4.79 20.76 26.68
C ASP A 329 4.76 22.04 25.84
N GLU A 330 5.68 22.16 24.88
CA GLU A 330 5.67 23.26 23.90
C GLU A 330 4.39 23.21 23.04
N VAL A 331 4.06 22.04 22.48
CA VAL A 331 2.83 21.86 21.68
C VAL A 331 1.58 22.09 22.53
N ALA A 332 1.57 21.67 23.80
CA ALA A 332 0.47 21.94 24.74
C ALA A 332 0.24 23.44 24.95
N ASN A 333 1.32 24.22 25.13
CA ASN A 333 1.23 25.66 25.32
C ASN A 333 0.73 26.38 24.05
N ILE A 334 1.19 25.95 22.87
CA ILE A 334 0.68 26.45 21.58
C ILE A 334 -0.82 26.15 21.44
N LEU A 335 -1.24 24.92 21.75
CA LEU A 335 -2.64 24.51 21.70
C LEU A 335 -3.51 25.36 22.63
N ARG A 336 -3.09 25.61 23.88
CA ARG A 336 -3.83 26.44 24.83
C ARG A 336 -3.95 27.90 24.36
N LYS A 337 -2.86 28.46 23.80
CA LYS A 337 -2.85 29.84 23.31
C LYS A 337 -3.72 30.03 22.06
N LYS A 338 -3.64 29.09 21.11
CA LYS A 338 -4.31 29.18 19.82
C LYS A 338 -5.76 28.70 19.86
N PHE A 339 -6.07 27.73 20.73
CA PHE A 339 -7.39 27.13 20.89
C PHE A 339 -7.75 27.00 22.38
N PRO A 340 -8.11 28.11 23.05
CA PRO A 340 -8.42 28.10 24.49
C PRO A 340 -9.49 27.08 24.89
N GLN A 341 -10.46 26.82 24.00
CA GLN A 341 -11.50 25.81 24.20
C GLN A 341 -10.97 24.39 24.40
N LEU A 342 -9.73 24.10 23.97
CA LEU A 342 -9.07 22.80 24.12
C LEU A 342 -8.24 22.66 25.38
N ALA A 343 -8.10 23.70 26.22
CA ALA A 343 -7.27 23.61 27.42
C ALA A 343 -7.62 22.40 28.29
N LYS A 344 -8.92 22.16 28.51
CA LYS A 344 -9.42 20.99 29.26
C LYS A 344 -9.09 19.66 28.57
N ASP A 345 -9.13 19.61 27.24
CA ASP A 345 -8.78 18.41 26.48
C ASP A 345 -7.28 18.10 26.61
N VAL A 346 -6.42 19.13 26.50
CA VAL A 346 -4.96 19.01 26.65
C VAL A 346 -4.60 18.54 28.06
N ASP A 347 -5.21 19.14 29.09
CA ASP A 347 -4.98 18.78 30.49
C ASP A 347 -5.40 17.33 30.76
N TRP A 348 -6.55 16.92 30.22
CA TRP A 348 -7.01 15.54 30.31
C TRP A 348 -6.05 14.60 29.58
N LEU A 349 -5.64 14.91 28.35
CA LEU A 349 -4.77 14.04 27.55
C LEU A 349 -3.37 13.87 28.18
N LYS A 350 -2.88 14.88 28.90
CA LYS A 350 -1.60 14.80 29.64
C LYS A 350 -1.66 13.79 30.80
N ARG A 351 -2.77 13.79 31.55
CA ARG A 351 -2.94 12.94 32.74
C ARG A 351 -3.60 11.60 32.42
N SER A 352 -4.43 11.58 31.38
CA SER A 352 -5.29 10.49 30.90
C SER A 352 -5.84 9.61 32.02
N PRO A 353 -6.43 10.17 33.09
CA PRO A 353 -6.78 9.40 34.27
C PRO A 353 -7.85 8.36 33.94
N PHE A 354 -7.80 7.23 34.66
CA PHE A 354 -8.93 6.32 34.73
C PHE A 354 -9.94 6.91 35.73
N PRO A 355 -11.20 7.17 35.32
CA PRO A 355 -12.20 7.63 36.25
C PRO A 355 -12.42 6.56 37.31
N SER A 356 -12.51 6.98 38.58
CA SER A 356 -12.73 6.04 39.67
C SER A 356 -14.16 5.47 39.60
N PRO A 357 -14.39 4.23 40.07
CA PRO A 357 -15.75 3.69 40.20
C PRO A 357 -16.72 4.61 40.94
N ALA A 358 -16.23 5.33 41.97
CA ALA A 358 -17.01 6.30 42.72
C ALA A 358 -17.42 7.52 41.87
N GLU A 359 -16.52 8.07 41.05
CA GLU A 359 -16.83 9.16 40.11
C GLU A 359 -17.88 8.74 39.07
N ILE A 360 -17.74 7.52 38.54
CA ILE A 360 -18.69 6.95 37.58
C ILE A 360 -20.07 6.82 38.24
N LYS A 361 -20.15 6.23 39.44
CA LYS A 361 -21.41 6.07 40.18
C LYS A 361 -22.04 7.39 40.60
N LYS A 362 -21.23 8.41 40.94
CA LYS A 362 -21.74 9.74 41.25
C LYS A 362 -22.46 10.37 40.04
N ARG A 363 -21.95 10.13 38.83
CA ARG A 363 -22.52 10.68 37.59
C ARG A 363 -23.62 9.80 36.98
N PHE A 364 -23.48 8.48 37.09
CA PHE A 364 -24.39 7.47 36.55
C PHE A 364 -24.70 6.43 37.65
N PRO A 365 -25.59 6.76 38.59
CA PRO A 365 -25.91 5.88 39.73
C PRO A 365 -26.39 4.49 39.30
N GLU A 366 -27.11 4.43 38.17
CA GLU A 366 -27.67 3.20 37.61
C GLU A 366 -26.65 2.30 36.90
N ALA A 367 -25.43 2.80 36.63
CA ALA A 367 -24.45 2.08 35.83
C ALA A 367 -23.93 0.83 36.55
N ASN A 368 -23.95 -0.32 35.86
CA ASN A 368 -23.09 -1.44 36.21
C ASN A 368 -21.70 -1.12 35.68
N ILE A 369 -20.76 -0.88 36.58
CA ILE A 369 -19.42 -0.38 36.24
C ILE A 369 -18.63 -1.48 35.54
N LEU A 370 -18.09 -1.14 34.37
CA LEU A 370 -17.21 -2.00 33.58
C LEU A 370 -16.25 -1.10 32.80
N ILE A 371 -15.05 -0.92 33.36
CA ILE A 371 -14.03 -0.08 32.74
C ILE A 371 -13.21 -0.92 31.77
N ARG A 372 -13.44 -0.75 30.47
CA ARG A 372 -12.72 -1.46 29.40
C ARG A 372 -12.50 -0.54 28.20
N GLU A 373 -11.34 -0.64 27.59
CA GLU A 373 -11.05 0.09 26.36
C GLU A 373 -11.68 -0.63 25.16
N ILE A 374 -12.69 -0.01 24.52
CA ILE A 374 -13.29 -0.53 23.27
C ILE A 374 -12.34 -0.28 22.10
N THR A 375 -11.78 0.92 22.12
CA THR A 375 -10.87 1.48 21.12
C THR A 375 -9.95 2.47 21.84
N PRO A 376 -8.76 2.79 21.30
CA PRO A 376 -7.95 3.87 21.86
C PRO A 376 -8.72 5.19 22.01
N GLU A 377 -9.76 5.41 21.22
CA GLU A 377 -10.56 6.64 21.17
C GLU A 377 -11.82 6.65 22.04
N LEU A 378 -12.26 5.49 22.50
CA LEU A 378 -13.53 5.29 23.19
C LEU A 378 -13.39 4.18 24.23
N ARG A 379 -13.62 4.56 25.48
CA ARG A 379 -13.61 3.67 26.63
C ARG A 379 -15.04 3.42 27.09
N LEU A 380 -15.34 2.17 27.39
CA LEU A 380 -16.54 1.79 28.12
C LEU A 380 -16.29 1.98 29.61
N LEU A 381 -17.21 2.66 30.29
CA LEU A 381 -17.19 2.86 31.74
C LEU A 381 -18.17 1.95 32.47
N GLY A 382 -19.25 1.59 31.80
CA GLY A 382 -20.29 0.74 32.35
C GLY A 382 -21.46 0.63 31.40
N PHE A 383 -22.51 -0.05 31.85
CA PHE A 383 -23.73 -0.23 31.08
C PHE A 383 -24.96 -0.38 31.99
N VAL A 384 -26.13 -0.14 31.42
CA VAL A 384 -27.40 -0.66 31.94
C VAL A 384 -28.01 -1.52 30.86
N CYS A 385 -28.38 -2.73 31.23
CA CYS A 385 -29.12 -3.63 30.37
C CYS A 385 -30.29 -4.20 31.18
N PRO A 386 -31.50 -4.33 30.61
CA PRO A 386 -32.65 -4.84 31.33
C PRO A 386 -32.38 -6.25 31.85
N ALA A 387 -32.79 -6.49 33.10
CA ALA A 387 -32.77 -7.80 33.73
C ALA A 387 -33.81 -8.72 33.07
N ARG A 388 -33.54 -10.04 33.13
CA ARG A 388 -34.35 -11.16 32.64
C ARG A 388 -35.85 -10.83 32.58
N ARG A 389 -36.40 -10.59 31.39
CA ARG A 389 -37.83 -10.73 31.12
C ARG A 389 -38.01 -11.77 30.02
N LYS A 390 -38.94 -12.71 30.23
CA LYS A 390 -39.29 -13.72 29.23
C LYS A 390 -39.80 -13.00 27.97
N GLN A 391 -39.23 -13.37 26.82
CA GLN A 391 -39.53 -12.86 25.48
C GLN A 391 -39.47 -11.33 25.32
N MET A 392 -38.31 -10.83 24.92
CA MET A 392 -38.16 -9.48 24.38
C MET A 392 -37.84 -9.56 22.89
N GLU A 393 -38.77 -9.14 22.03
CA GLU A 393 -38.49 -8.89 20.60
C GLU A 393 -37.52 -7.72 20.43
N GLU A 394 -37.47 -6.85 21.43
CA GLU A 394 -36.56 -5.72 21.54
C GLU A 394 -36.26 -5.38 23.00
N PHE A 395 -35.09 -4.80 23.25
CA PHE A 395 -34.70 -4.31 24.57
C PHE A 395 -33.78 -3.10 24.44
N GLU A 396 -33.69 -2.29 25.50
CA GLU A 396 -32.80 -1.12 25.51
C GLU A 396 -31.48 -1.43 26.19
N LEU A 397 -30.36 -1.12 25.55
CA LEU A 397 -29.03 -1.13 26.16
C LEU A 397 -28.57 0.32 26.30
N ARG A 398 -28.21 0.74 27.51
CA ARG A 398 -27.53 2.00 27.74
C ARG A 398 -26.05 1.74 27.97
N LEU A 399 -25.18 2.35 27.17
CA LEU A 399 -23.73 2.31 27.39
C LEU A 399 -23.27 3.63 27.98
N PHE A 400 -22.43 3.56 29.01
CA PHE A 400 -21.72 4.72 29.54
C PHE A 400 -20.31 4.69 28.99
N LEU A 401 -19.96 5.75 28.27
CA LEU A 401 -18.78 5.84 27.44
C LEU A 401 -17.95 7.06 27.84
N GLN A 402 -16.66 7.01 27.55
CA GLN A 402 -15.75 8.13 27.68
C GLN A 402 -14.96 8.30 26.39
N LYS A 403 -14.94 9.52 25.85
CA LYS A 403 -14.07 9.86 24.71
C LYS A 403 -12.63 9.97 25.22
N THR A 404 -11.71 9.22 24.66
CA THR A 404 -10.30 9.18 25.10
C THR A 404 -9.33 9.80 24.09
N LEU A 405 -9.72 9.94 22.81
CA LEU A 405 -8.90 10.61 21.79
C LEU A 405 -9.75 11.54 20.91
N PRO A 406 -9.14 12.54 20.25
CA PRO A 406 -9.83 13.55 19.45
C PRO A 406 -10.24 13.01 18.07
N VAL A 407 -11.27 12.17 18.05
CA VAL A 407 -11.95 11.71 16.82
C VAL A 407 -13.37 12.23 16.71
N GLU A 408 -13.84 12.32 15.47
CA GLU A 408 -15.18 12.81 15.14
C GLU A 408 -16.26 11.76 15.39
N ALA A 409 -15.93 10.48 15.21
CA ALA A 409 -16.88 9.40 15.41
C ALA A 409 -16.19 8.04 15.54
N VAL A 410 -16.89 7.09 16.16
CA VAL A 410 -16.48 5.68 16.26
C VAL A 410 -17.64 4.80 15.82
N ASP A 411 -17.38 3.87 14.92
CA ASP A 411 -18.33 2.85 14.51
C ASP A 411 -18.41 1.74 15.59
N LEU A 412 -19.61 1.51 16.11
CA LEU A 412 -19.91 0.44 17.07
C LEU A 412 -20.92 -0.55 16.49
N MET A 413 -20.65 -1.83 16.71
CA MET A 413 -21.55 -2.93 16.39
C MET A 413 -21.79 -3.75 17.64
N ILE A 414 -23.03 -4.19 17.82
CA ILE A 414 -23.47 -4.93 18.99
C ILE A 414 -23.89 -6.31 18.52
N PHE A 415 -23.42 -7.33 19.22
CA PHE A 415 -23.70 -8.73 18.95
C PHE A 415 -24.45 -9.35 20.11
N LEU A 416 -25.34 -10.29 19.78
CA LEU A 416 -25.95 -11.21 20.71
C LEU A 416 -25.58 -12.63 20.29
N GLY A 417 -24.78 -13.30 21.13
CA GLY A 417 -24.14 -14.57 20.77
C GLY A 417 -23.19 -14.39 19.59
N LYS A 418 -23.48 -15.06 18.47
CA LYS A 418 -22.72 -14.95 17.21
C LYS A 418 -23.37 -14.01 16.18
N LEU A 419 -24.53 -13.43 16.50
CA LEU A 419 -25.32 -12.62 15.56
C LEU A 419 -25.12 -11.12 15.82
N PRO A 420 -24.77 -10.31 14.80
CA PRO A 420 -24.83 -8.87 14.89
C PRO A 420 -26.30 -8.44 14.96
N ILE A 421 -26.61 -7.52 15.88
CA ILE A 421 -27.98 -7.08 16.14
C ILE A 421 -28.16 -5.57 15.98
N TYR A 422 -27.07 -4.81 15.92
CA TYR A 422 -27.12 -3.36 15.76
C TYR A 422 -25.79 -2.81 15.26
N ARG A 423 -25.84 -1.78 14.42
CA ARG A 423 -24.68 -1.03 13.92
C ARG A 423 -24.98 0.47 13.95
N ARG A 424 -24.08 1.28 14.52
CA ARG A 424 -24.20 2.74 14.47
C ARG A 424 -22.85 3.44 14.55
N LEU A 425 -22.74 4.56 13.85
CA LEU A 425 -21.68 5.53 13.99
C LEU A 425 -21.99 6.44 15.19
N VAL A 426 -21.25 6.28 16.29
CA VAL A 426 -21.34 7.16 17.46
C VAL A 426 -20.57 8.45 17.16
N ARG A 427 -21.28 9.59 17.10
CA ARG A 427 -20.69 10.89 16.81
C ARG A 427 -20.08 11.49 18.07
N LEU A 428 -18.79 11.81 18.01
CA LEU A 428 -17.96 12.34 19.09
C LEU A 428 -17.43 13.75 18.80
N GLU A 429 -17.79 14.35 17.67
CA GLU A 429 -17.33 15.66 17.21
C GLU A 429 -17.57 16.79 18.23
N LYS A 430 -18.72 16.76 18.92
CA LYS A 430 -19.10 17.76 19.93
C LYS A 430 -18.62 17.42 21.35
N LYS A 431 -18.00 16.24 21.54
CA LYS A 431 -17.60 15.72 22.85
C LYS A 431 -16.15 16.10 23.16
N ARG A 432 -15.87 16.48 24.41
CA ARG A 432 -14.52 16.77 24.90
C ARG A 432 -13.75 15.48 25.24
N CYS A 433 -12.43 15.52 25.19
CA CYS A 433 -11.61 14.40 25.67
C CYS A 433 -11.81 14.27 27.19
N GLY A 434 -12.00 13.04 27.66
CA GLY A 434 -12.35 12.76 29.06
C GLY A 434 -13.83 12.90 29.40
N GLU A 435 -14.65 13.48 28.52
CA GLU A 435 -16.08 13.61 28.76
C GLU A 435 -16.74 12.22 28.85
N MET A 436 -17.43 11.98 29.97
CA MET A 436 -18.27 10.81 30.14
C MET A 436 -19.69 11.10 29.65
N PHE A 437 -20.30 10.18 28.92
CA PHE A 437 -21.63 10.35 28.34
C PHE A 437 -22.34 9.00 28.22
N SER A 438 -23.63 9.01 27.95
CA SER A 438 -24.43 7.80 27.72
C SER A 438 -24.99 7.76 26.31
N GLU A 439 -25.09 6.55 25.75
CA GLU A 439 -25.78 6.26 24.49
C GLU A 439 -26.81 5.16 24.75
N ILE A 440 -28.03 5.37 24.24
CA ILE A 440 -29.13 4.41 24.36
C ILE A 440 -29.31 3.71 23.02
N PHE A 441 -29.36 2.38 23.06
CA PHE A 441 -29.49 1.51 21.91
C PHE A 441 -30.76 0.68 22.05
N ARG A 442 -31.70 0.84 21.13
CA ARG A 442 -32.86 -0.04 21.01
C ARG A 442 -32.48 -1.24 20.16
N LEU A 443 -32.30 -2.38 20.80
CA LEU A 443 -31.73 -3.59 20.23
C LEU A 443 -32.85 -4.60 19.95
N ARG A 444 -33.02 -4.98 18.69
CA ARG A 444 -34.00 -6.00 18.28
C ARG A 444 -33.36 -7.38 18.29
N VAL A 445 -34.05 -8.36 18.87
CA VAL A 445 -33.57 -9.75 18.93
C VAL A 445 -33.80 -10.42 17.57
N PRO A 446 -32.75 -10.97 16.92
CA PRO A 446 -32.91 -11.68 15.66
C PRO A 446 -33.77 -12.92 15.82
N TYR A 447 -34.69 -13.16 14.87
CA TYR A 447 -35.46 -14.39 14.76
C TYR A 447 -34.58 -15.64 14.68
N SER A 448 -33.40 -15.53 14.07
CA SER A 448 -32.49 -16.65 13.88
C SER A 448 -31.67 -17.01 15.12
N ILE A 449 -31.86 -16.33 16.25
CA ILE A 449 -31.14 -16.67 17.48
C ILE A 449 -31.55 -18.08 17.94
N GLU A 450 -30.55 -18.91 18.24
CA GLU A 450 -30.76 -20.26 18.75
C GLU A 450 -31.42 -20.21 20.14
N GLU A 451 -32.13 -21.27 20.47
CA GLU A 451 -32.69 -21.43 21.82
C GLU A 451 -31.59 -21.53 22.87
N GLY A 452 -31.89 -21.04 24.07
CA GLY A 452 -30.93 -20.98 25.16
C GLY A 452 -30.21 -19.64 25.26
N ARG A 453 -28.98 -19.69 25.75
CA ARG A 453 -28.46 -18.66 26.63
C ARG A 453 -27.29 -17.92 25.95
N HIS A 454 -27.52 -16.68 25.53
CA HIS A 454 -26.56 -15.90 24.73
C HIS A 454 -25.88 -14.77 25.50
N GLN A 455 -24.74 -14.28 25.01
CA GLN A 455 -23.99 -13.19 25.62
C GLN A 455 -24.10 -11.92 24.76
N LEU A 456 -24.32 -10.76 25.40
CA LEU A 456 -24.29 -9.47 24.72
C LEU A 456 -22.86 -8.96 24.67
N ARG A 457 -22.39 -8.67 23.45
CA ARG A 457 -21.01 -8.23 23.17
C ARG A 457 -21.05 -6.92 22.38
N VAL A 458 -20.25 -5.94 22.80
CA VAL A 458 -20.04 -4.70 22.05
C VAL A 458 -18.71 -4.76 21.37
N CYS A 459 -18.68 -4.32 20.11
CA CYS A 459 -17.54 -4.50 19.25
C CYS A 459 -17.24 -3.22 18.50
N ARG A 460 -15.96 -2.85 18.45
CA ARG A 460 -15.49 -1.91 17.44
C ARG A 460 -15.50 -2.61 16.08
N PHE A 461 -15.91 -1.89 15.06
CA PHE A 461 -15.50 -2.21 13.70
C PHE A 461 -15.22 -0.91 12.93
N ILE A 462 -14.55 -0.98 11.79
CA ILE A 462 -14.45 0.15 10.87
C ILE A 462 -14.80 -0.36 9.48
N ALA A 463 -15.87 0.19 8.92
CA ALA A 463 -16.20 0.00 7.52
C ALA A 463 -16.67 1.34 6.93
N LYS A 464 -15.74 2.08 6.32
CA LYS A 464 -16.09 3.07 5.30
C LYS A 464 -15.77 2.45 3.94
N GLY A 465 -16.74 2.40 3.03
CA GLY A 465 -16.51 1.98 1.64
C GLY A 465 -16.86 0.54 1.26
N GLY A 466 -17.98 -0.01 1.74
CA GLY A 466 -18.63 -1.18 1.10
C GLY A 466 -17.87 -2.53 1.11
N LYS A 467 -16.69 -2.61 1.75
CA LYS A 467 -15.93 -3.86 1.86
C LYS A 467 -16.33 -4.65 3.11
N ALA A 468 -16.34 -5.97 2.95
CA ALA A 468 -16.68 -6.90 4.01
C ALA A 468 -15.65 -6.91 5.15
N LEU A 469 -16.17 -6.88 6.38
CA LEU A 469 -15.42 -7.01 7.62
C LEU A 469 -14.90 -8.43 7.77
N ARG A 470 -13.65 -8.56 8.24
CA ARG A 470 -13.08 -9.83 8.72
C ARG A 470 -13.25 -9.92 10.22
N ARG A 471 -13.75 -11.07 10.70
CA ARG A 471 -14.02 -11.34 12.13
C ARG A 471 -12.78 -11.14 13.03
N GLU A 472 -11.59 -11.44 12.51
CA GLU A 472 -10.29 -11.27 13.17
C GLU A 472 -9.97 -9.82 13.57
N ARG A 473 -10.65 -8.84 12.97
CA ARG A 473 -10.43 -7.40 13.20
C ARG A 473 -11.40 -6.80 14.23
N LEU A 474 -12.24 -7.63 14.86
CA LEU A 474 -13.21 -7.21 15.86
C LEU A 474 -12.63 -7.40 17.26
N CYS A 475 -12.54 -6.30 18.04
CA CYS A 475 -12.33 -6.39 19.48
C CYS A 475 -13.70 -6.54 20.14
N LEU A 476 -13.97 -7.71 20.75
CA LEU A 476 -15.25 -8.01 21.40
C LEU A 476 -15.13 -7.75 22.90
N ILE A 477 -15.91 -6.80 23.42
CA ILE A 477 -16.07 -6.60 24.86
C ILE A 477 -17.38 -7.25 25.30
N PRO A 478 -17.32 -8.32 26.10
CA PRO A 478 -18.52 -8.86 26.72
C PRO A 478 -19.02 -7.88 27.78
N LEU A 479 -20.28 -7.45 27.66
CA LEU A 479 -20.89 -6.56 28.64
C LEU A 479 -21.58 -7.33 29.74
N CYS A 480 -22.44 -8.25 29.33
CA CYS A 480 -23.28 -9.01 30.23
C CYS A 480 -23.75 -10.29 29.55
N SER A 481 -24.06 -11.27 30.39
CA SER A 481 -24.83 -12.43 30.01
C SER A 481 -26.32 -12.05 29.99
N VAL A 482 -26.73 -11.25 29.00
CA VAL A 482 -28.16 -11.15 28.67
C VAL A 482 -28.57 -12.49 28.11
N TRP A 483 -28.96 -13.36 29.02
CA TRP A 483 -29.59 -14.63 28.74
C TRP A 483 -30.94 -14.33 28.09
N VAL A 484 -30.95 -14.16 26.78
CA VAL A 484 -32.18 -14.12 26.00
C VAL A 484 -32.63 -15.56 25.90
N ASP A 485 -33.49 -15.99 26.82
CA ASP A 485 -34.20 -17.25 26.67
C ASP A 485 -35.15 -17.08 25.49
N ARG A 486 -34.70 -17.47 24.29
CA ARG A 486 -35.65 -18.05 23.35
C ARG A 486 -36.01 -19.40 23.96
N THR A 487 -36.98 -19.35 24.86
CA THR A 487 -37.86 -20.49 25.08
C THR A 487 -38.40 -20.84 23.71
N GLU A 488 -38.50 -22.13 23.37
CA GLU A 488 -39.47 -22.55 22.34
C GLU A 488 -40.67 -21.62 22.53
N LEU A 489 -41.04 -20.88 21.49
CA LEU A 489 -42.37 -20.29 21.49
C LEU A 489 -43.22 -21.51 21.72
N ALA A 490 -43.77 -21.63 22.95
CA ALA A 490 -44.24 -22.89 23.51
C ALA A 490 -44.84 -23.65 22.36
N GLN A 491 -44.24 -24.79 21.99
CA GLN A 491 -44.84 -25.62 20.96
C GLN A 491 -46.30 -25.72 21.34
N SER A 492 -47.12 -24.99 20.59
CA SER A 492 -48.56 -24.95 20.78
C SER A 492 -49.00 -24.82 22.24
N ASP A 493 -49.33 -23.62 22.68
CA ASP A 493 -50.73 -23.55 23.11
C ASP A 493 -51.51 -23.82 21.82
N LYS A 494 -52.01 -25.05 21.64
CA LYS A 494 -52.76 -25.44 20.43
C LYS A 494 -53.87 -24.42 20.17
N ASN A 495 -54.36 -23.81 21.26
CA ASN A 495 -55.29 -22.69 21.25
C ASN A 495 -54.69 -21.41 20.65
N TYR A 496 -53.46 -21.00 20.95
CA TYR A 496 -52.88 -19.78 20.37
C TYR A 496 -52.56 -19.93 18.87
N LYS A 497 -52.10 -21.12 18.43
CA LYS A 497 -51.98 -21.44 16.99
C LYS A 497 -53.35 -21.47 16.31
N ALA A 498 -54.37 -22.06 16.95
CA ALA A 498 -55.74 -22.07 16.43
C ALA A 498 -56.32 -20.65 16.33
N ILE A 499 -56.18 -19.82 17.37
CA ILE A 499 -56.63 -18.41 17.43
C ILE A 499 -55.90 -17.53 16.40
N CYS A 500 -54.59 -17.74 16.20
CA CYS A 500 -53.83 -17.03 15.17
C CYS A 500 -54.21 -17.47 13.75
N SER A 501 -54.52 -18.76 13.56
CA SER A 501 -54.97 -19.30 12.28
C SER A 501 -56.40 -18.88 11.91
N THR A 502 -57.27 -18.60 12.90
CA THR A 502 -58.64 -18.12 12.66
C THR A 502 -58.72 -16.62 12.38
N ARG A 503 -57.67 -15.85 12.69
CA ARG A 503 -57.52 -14.43 12.32
C ARG A 503 -56.85 -14.21 10.95
N ALA A 504 -56.43 -15.27 10.26
CA ALA A 504 -55.95 -15.15 8.88
C ALA A 504 -57.11 -14.68 7.98
N PRO A 505 -56.87 -13.76 7.02
CA PRO A 505 -57.92 -13.25 6.16
C PRO A 505 -58.65 -14.40 5.44
N ARG A 506 -59.98 -14.35 5.40
CA ARG A 506 -60.87 -15.38 4.80
C ARG A 506 -60.65 -15.62 3.29
N ALA A 507 -59.75 -14.89 2.64
CA ALA A 507 -59.32 -15.13 1.26
C ALA A 507 -58.24 -16.23 1.19
N LYS A 508 -58.16 -16.96 0.07
CA LYS A 508 -57.18 -18.05 -0.18
C LYS A 508 -55.73 -17.54 -0.31
N ASN A 509 -55.19 -16.89 0.73
CA ASN A 509 -53.78 -16.56 0.83
C ASN A 509 -53.02 -17.80 1.33
N LEU A 510 -52.03 -18.27 0.56
CA LEU A 510 -51.19 -19.42 0.92
C LEU A 510 -50.14 -19.09 2.00
N VAL A 511 -49.88 -17.80 2.25
CA VAL A 511 -48.93 -17.32 3.27
C VAL A 511 -49.65 -17.18 4.62
N VAL A 512 -49.17 -17.89 5.64
CA VAL A 512 -49.80 -17.94 6.98
C VAL A 512 -49.53 -16.68 7.83
N ASN A 513 -48.45 -15.95 7.57
CA ASN A 513 -48.07 -14.75 8.33
C ASN A 513 -47.45 -13.69 7.40
N GLY A 514 -48.27 -13.17 6.48
CA GLY A 514 -47.84 -12.21 5.46
C GLY A 514 -47.95 -10.75 5.87
N SER A 515 -48.74 -10.45 6.91
CA SER A 515 -48.83 -9.12 7.53
C SER A 515 -47.82 -8.93 8.66
N PHE A 516 -47.11 -9.97 9.08
CA PHE A 516 -46.10 -9.94 10.14
C PHE A 516 -46.58 -9.45 11.53
N GLU A 517 -47.90 -9.28 11.72
CA GLU A 517 -48.52 -9.00 13.02
C GLU A 517 -48.31 -10.11 14.04
N GLN A 518 -48.05 -11.33 13.56
CA GLN A 518 -47.71 -12.48 14.39
C GLN A 518 -46.18 -12.69 14.43
N PRO A 519 -45.64 -13.28 15.51
CA PRO A 519 -44.22 -13.64 15.58
C PRO A 519 -43.74 -14.42 14.35
N LEU A 520 -42.50 -14.14 13.91
CA LEU A 520 -41.92 -14.76 12.71
C LEU A 520 -41.82 -16.30 12.79
N SER A 521 -41.86 -16.90 13.98
CA SER A 521 -41.93 -18.36 14.15
C SER A 521 -43.21 -18.99 13.59
N ILE A 522 -44.26 -18.19 13.40
CA ILE A 522 -45.50 -18.62 12.78
C ILE A 522 -45.32 -18.53 11.27
N GLY A 523 -45.17 -19.69 10.63
CA GLY A 523 -45.10 -19.82 9.18
C GLY A 523 -43.70 -19.65 8.57
N TRP A 524 -42.80 -18.89 9.20
CA TRP A 524 -41.48 -18.63 8.63
C TRP A 524 -40.36 -19.45 9.27
N ARG A 525 -39.39 -19.81 8.44
CA ARG A 525 -38.17 -20.50 8.78
C ARG A 525 -36.98 -19.68 8.29
N GLY A 526 -35.90 -19.70 9.02
CA GLY A 526 -34.67 -19.00 8.63
C GLY A 526 -33.47 -19.84 9.03
N ARG A 527 -32.43 -19.81 8.21
CA ARG A 527 -31.13 -20.36 8.59
C ARG A 527 -30.36 -19.31 9.38
N HIS A 528 -29.75 -19.71 10.51
CA HIS A 528 -28.85 -18.84 11.25
C HIS A 528 -27.69 -18.41 10.37
N LEU A 529 -27.55 -17.10 10.17
CA LEU A 529 -26.48 -16.53 9.36
C LEU A 529 -25.82 -15.39 10.11
N PRO A 530 -24.48 -15.40 10.23
CA PRO A 530 -23.76 -14.44 11.06
C PRO A 530 -23.82 -12.99 10.56
N PHE A 531 -24.47 -12.70 9.44
CA PHE A 531 -24.37 -11.42 8.72
C PHE A 531 -25.71 -10.86 8.23
N ALA A 532 -26.83 -11.50 8.61
CA ALA A 532 -28.17 -11.00 8.34
C ALA A 532 -29.03 -11.18 9.60
N LYS A 533 -29.86 -10.18 9.87
CA LYS A 533 -30.81 -10.16 10.98
C LYS A 533 -32.20 -10.04 10.41
N PHE A 534 -33.06 -10.99 10.77
CA PHE A 534 -34.49 -10.93 10.51
C PHE A 534 -35.18 -10.63 11.83
N ALA A 535 -36.02 -9.61 11.87
CA ALA A 535 -36.83 -9.27 13.04
C ALA A 535 -38.13 -8.62 12.59
N ARG A 536 -39.08 -8.48 13.52
CA ARG A 536 -40.24 -7.62 13.30
C ARG A 536 -39.87 -6.19 13.65
N ASP A 537 -40.40 -5.22 12.92
CA ASP A 537 -40.17 -3.80 13.18
C ASP A 537 -41.48 -3.04 13.27
N SER A 538 -41.70 -2.39 14.42
CA SER A 538 -42.87 -1.55 14.69
C SER A 538 -42.65 -0.08 14.40
N THR A 539 -41.41 0.33 14.14
CA THR A 539 -41.12 1.72 13.76
C THR A 539 -41.51 2.02 12.32
N LEU A 540 -41.70 0.97 11.52
CA LEU A 540 -41.91 1.11 10.08
C LEU A 540 -42.75 -0.05 9.55
N ALA A 541 -44.06 0.16 9.45
CA ALA A 541 -45.03 -0.77 8.87
C ALA A 541 -45.80 -0.10 7.72
N TYR A 542 -46.26 -0.88 6.76
CA TYR A 542 -47.15 -0.40 5.70
C TYR A 542 -48.60 -0.50 6.12
N ASP A 543 -48.96 -1.63 6.73
CA ASP A 543 -50.30 -1.91 7.23
C ASP A 543 -50.20 -2.61 8.59
N GLY A 544 -50.95 -2.14 9.58
CA GLY A 544 -50.85 -2.63 10.97
C GLY A 544 -49.70 -2.03 11.78
N LYS A 545 -49.17 -2.82 12.72
CA LYS A 545 -48.15 -2.44 13.71
C LYS A 545 -46.76 -3.00 13.39
N TRP A 546 -46.64 -4.03 12.56
CA TRP A 546 -45.37 -4.74 12.38
C TRP A 546 -45.10 -5.05 10.92
N SER A 547 -43.86 -4.85 10.47
CA SER A 547 -43.36 -5.40 9.21
C SER A 547 -42.19 -6.35 9.43
N LEU A 548 -41.85 -7.15 8.41
CA LEU A 548 -40.62 -7.92 8.38
C LEU A 548 -39.45 -6.99 8.06
N MET A 549 -38.49 -6.89 8.98
CA MET A 549 -37.23 -6.20 8.76
C MET A 549 -36.09 -7.21 8.55
N ALA A 550 -35.39 -7.08 7.43
CA ALA A 550 -34.15 -7.78 7.10
C ALA A 550 -32.99 -6.79 7.06
N GLU A 551 -32.11 -6.84 8.05
CA GLU A 551 -30.91 -6.01 8.16
C GLU A 551 -29.67 -6.83 7.79
N PHE A 552 -28.87 -6.33 6.84
CA PHE A 552 -27.68 -6.98 6.31
C PHE A 552 -26.43 -6.23 6.77
N PHE A 553 -25.47 -7.00 7.29
CA PHE A 553 -24.21 -6.49 7.79
C PHE A 553 -23.08 -6.88 6.82
N PRO A 554 -22.19 -5.95 6.43
CA PRO A 554 -21.09 -6.24 5.51
C PRO A 554 -19.95 -6.96 6.25
N ILE A 555 -20.18 -8.18 6.70
CA ILE A 555 -19.19 -9.02 7.38
C ILE A 555 -19.16 -10.34 6.60
N ASP A 556 -18.00 -10.71 6.06
CA ASP A 556 -17.78 -11.89 5.21
C ASP A 556 -18.67 -12.04 3.94
N ASN A 557 -18.04 -12.42 2.82
CA ASN A 557 -18.65 -12.35 1.47
C ASN A 557 -19.27 -13.67 0.98
N ARG A 558 -19.28 -14.71 1.82
CA ARG A 558 -19.66 -16.06 1.42
C ARG A 558 -20.87 -16.52 2.21
N GLY A 559 -22.05 -16.48 1.59
CA GLY A 559 -23.27 -16.96 2.24
C GLY A 559 -24.47 -16.98 1.32
N PHE A 560 -25.23 -18.07 1.41
CA PHE A 560 -26.59 -18.19 0.89
C PHE A 560 -27.55 -17.78 2.01
N TYR A 561 -28.31 -16.70 1.82
CA TYR A 561 -29.28 -16.26 2.81
C TYR A 561 -30.66 -16.73 2.42
N THR A 562 -31.38 -17.36 3.36
CA THR A 562 -32.74 -17.86 3.15
C THR A 562 -33.56 -17.61 4.41
N PHE A 563 -34.58 -16.78 4.28
CA PHE A 563 -35.71 -16.66 5.21
C PHE A 563 -36.96 -16.95 4.40
N TRP A 564 -37.67 -18.03 4.73
CA TRP A 564 -38.65 -18.64 3.83
C TRP A 564 -39.87 -19.20 4.55
N GLN A 565 -40.92 -19.41 3.78
CA GLN A 565 -42.10 -20.16 4.16
C GLN A 565 -42.36 -21.24 3.10
N ASP A 566 -42.67 -22.46 3.57
CA ASP A 566 -43.16 -23.52 2.69
C ASP A 566 -44.67 -23.28 2.46
N LEU A 567 -45.10 -23.37 1.21
CA LEU A 567 -46.47 -23.14 0.75
C LEU A 567 -47.12 -24.46 0.31
N ASP A 568 -48.45 -24.51 0.27
CA ASP A 568 -49.16 -25.66 -0.29
C ASP A 568 -48.89 -25.78 -1.81
N PRO A 569 -48.29 -26.89 -2.29
CA PRO A 569 -47.94 -27.07 -3.70
C PRO A 569 -49.15 -27.36 -4.61
N LYS A 570 -50.38 -27.48 -4.08
CA LYS A 570 -51.59 -27.80 -4.87
C LYS A 570 -52.02 -26.69 -5.84
N ALA A 571 -51.52 -25.46 -5.68
CA ALA A 571 -51.85 -24.36 -6.56
C ALA A 571 -51.13 -24.49 -7.92
N ARG A 572 -51.89 -24.43 -9.03
CA ARG A 572 -51.32 -24.47 -10.39
C ARG A 572 -50.91 -23.09 -10.90
N LYS A 573 -51.61 -22.04 -10.48
CA LYS A 573 -51.30 -20.65 -10.80
C LYS A 573 -51.45 -19.82 -9.54
N ILE A 574 -50.48 -18.96 -9.27
CA ILE A 574 -50.46 -18.09 -8.11
C ILE A 574 -50.19 -16.63 -8.50
N LEU A 575 -50.74 -15.71 -7.73
CA LEU A 575 -50.43 -14.29 -7.75
C LEU A 575 -49.72 -13.93 -6.44
N LEU A 576 -48.45 -13.58 -6.52
CA LEU A 576 -47.72 -12.98 -5.41
C LEU A 576 -47.97 -11.46 -5.41
N SER A 577 -48.36 -10.89 -4.27
CA SER A 577 -48.34 -9.45 -4.02
C SER A 577 -47.56 -9.15 -2.75
N TYR A 578 -46.79 -8.07 -2.73
CA TYR A 578 -46.14 -7.59 -1.49
C TYR A 578 -45.82 -6.11 -1.60
N VAL A 579 -45.56 -5.47 -0.46
CA VAL A 579 -44.91 -4.18 -0.44
C VAL A 579 -43.52 -4.27 0.15
N TRP A 580 -42.62 -3.43 -0.32
CA TRP A 580 -41.26 -3.38 0.18
C TRP A 580 -40.71 -1.96 0.23
N ARG A 581 -39.74 -1.76 1.11
CA ARG A 581 -38.95 -0.54 1.25
C ARG A 581 -37.51 -0.94 1.55
N ALA A 582 -36.53 -0.15 1.12
CA ALA A 582 -35.12 -0.44 1.39
C ALA A 582 -34.34 0.83 1.72
N GLU A 583 -33.42 0.75 2.67
CA GLU A 583 -32.53 1.86 3.01
C GLU A 583 -31.08 1.44 3.06
N ASN A 584 -30.23 2.29 2.48
CA ASN A 584 -28.77 2.15 2.46
C ASN A 584 -28.31 0.79 1.93
N LEU A 585 -29.04 0.25 0.93
CA LEU A 585 -28.76 -1.05 0.34
C LEU A 585 -27.62 -0.94 -0.67
N HIS A 586 -26.49 -1.57 -0.35
CA HIS A 586 -25.25 -1.55 -1.12
C HIS A 586 -24.68 -2.96 -1.25
N GLY A 587 -23.92 -3.23 -2.32
CA GLY A 587 -23.15 -4.48 -2.48
C GLY A 587 -23.89 -5.65 -3.13
N GLY A 588 -25.17 -5.49 -3.47
CA GLY A 588 -25.94 -6.48 -4.22
C GLY A 588 -27.45 -6.23 -4.13
N ALA A 589 -28.24 -7.13 -4.72
CA ALA A 589 -29.70 -7.05 -4.68
C ALA A 589 -30.26 -8.38 -4.14
N PRO A 590 -30.87 -8.39 -2.94
CA PRO A 590 -31.66 -9.51 -2.50
C PRO A 590 -32.92 -9.62 -3.35
N ASP A 591 -33.33 -10.86 -3.54
CA ASP A 591 -34.41 -11.26 -4.39
C ASP A 591 -35.48 -11.97 -3.55
N ILE A 592 -36.75 -11.72 -3.85
CA ILE A 592 -37.79 -12.67 -3.43
C ILE A 592 -37.79 -13.80 -4.44
N LEU A 593 -37.57 -15.04 -3.97
CA LEU A 593 -37.51 -16.21 -4.83
C LEU A 593 -38.65 -17.17 -4.54
N LEU A 594 -39.06 -17.85 -5.60
CA LEU A 594 -39.91 -19.03 -5.54
C LEU A 594 -39.14 -20.25 -5.99
N ILE A 595 -39.08 -21.25 -5.12
CA ILE A 595 -38.42 -22.52 -5.35
C ILE A 595 -39.49 -23.61 -5.34
N ALA A 596 -39.59 -24.37 -6.43
CA ALA A 596 -40.41 -25.57 -6.52
C ALA A 596 -39.53 -26.80 -6.74
N ARG A 597 -39.81 -27.89 -6.03
CA ARG A 597 -39.10 -29.17 -6.16
C ARG A 597 -40.05 -30.35 -6.34
N ASP A 598 -39.60 -31.39 -7.03
CA ASP A 598 -40.34 -32.65 -7.20
C ASP A 598 -40.23 -33.57 -5.96
N ALA A 599 -40.82 -34.77 -6.05
CA ALA A 599 -40.81 -35.77 -4.98
C ALA A 599 -39.41 -36.29 -4.64
N GLN A 600 -38.49 -36.26 -5.60
CA GLN A 600 -37.10 -36.69 -5.48
C GLN A 600 -36.18 -35.53 -5.04
N GLY A 601 -36.73 -34.35 -4.77
CA GLY A 601 -36.00 -33.17 -4.34
C GLY A 601 -35.27 -32.42 -5.48
N ARG A 602 -35.51 -32.78 -6.75
CA ARG A 602 -34.94 -32.07 -7.89
C ARG A 602 -35.62 -30.71 -8.05
N LEU A 603 -34.83 -29.72 -8.42
CA LEU A 603 -35.31 -28.36 -8.64
C LEU A 603 -36.12 -28.29 -9.94
N LEU A 604 -37.42 -27.99 -9.83
CA LEU A 604 -38.32 -27.84 -10.98
C LEU A 604 -38.39 -26.38 -11.45
N VAL A 605 -38.53 -25.44 -10.49
CA VAL A 605 -38.56 -24.00 -10.77
C VAL A 605 -37.72 -23.26 -9.74
N HIS A 606 -36.95 -22.31 -10.25
CA HIS A 606 -36.28 -21.28 -9.47
C HIS A 606 -36.55 -19.94 -10.16
N LYS A 607 -37.59 -19.23 -9.69
CA LYS A 607 -38.02 -17.96 -10.28
C LYS A 607 -37.68 -16.81 -9.35
N ARG A 608 -36.98 -15.81 -9.90
CA ARG A 608 -36.81 -14.50 -9.26
C ARG A 608 -38.10 -13.71 -9.46
N LEU A 609 -38.77 -13.39 -8.35
CA LEU A 609 -40.07 -12.72 -8.36
C LEU A 609 -39.95 -11.20 -8.22
N GLY A 610 -38.86 -10.72 -7.63
CA GLY A 610 -38.54 -9.30 -7.61
C GLY A 610 -37.11 -9.08 -7.14
N LYS A 611 -36.50 -7.99 -7.64
CA LYS A 611 -35.14 -7.59 -7.33
C LYS A 611 -35.18 -6.29 -6.54
N ILE A 612 -34.67 -6.31 -5.31
CA ILE A 612 -34.64 -5.13 -4.44
C ILE A 612 -33.27 -4.48 -4.57
N PHE A 613 -33.21 -3.22 -5.02
CA PHE A 613 -31.94 -2.52 -5.22
C PHE A 613 -31.99 -1.09 -4.70
N GLY A 614 -30.85 -0.65 -4.17
CA GLY A 614 -30.63 0.73 -3.74
C GLY A 614 -31.51 1.18 -2.57
N THR A 615 -31.52 2.49 -2.34
CA THR A 615 -32.33 3.12 -1.31
C THR A 615 -33.67 3.56 -1.91
N VAL A 616 -34.75 2.99 -1.40
CA VAL A 616 -36.13 3.35 -1.73
C VAL A 616 -36.85 3.64 -0.41
N ARG A 617 -37.02 4.93 -0.10
CA ARG A 617 -37.61 5.40 1.18
C ARG A 617 -39.14 5.36 1.20
N THR A 618 -39.78 5.14 0.06
CA THR A 618 -41.23 4.96 -0.05
C THR A 618 -41.57 3.49 -0.22
N TRP A 619 -42.77 3.09 0.22
CA TRP A 619 -43.26 1.73 -0.01
C TRP A 619 -43.54 1.51 -1.49
N ARG A 620 -42.98 0.44 -2.06
CA ARG A 620 -43.23 -0.03 -3.42
C ARG A 620 -44.10 -1.26 -3.37
N LYS A 621 -45.11 -1.32 -4.22
CA LYS A 621 -46.00 -2.47 -4.35
C LYS A 621 -45.57 -3.28 -5.56
N GLU A 622 -45.40 -4.58 -5.36
CA GLU A 622 -45.06 -5.54 -6.41
C GLU A 622 -46.19 -6.55 -6.55
N LYS A 623 -46.42 -6.98 -7.78
CA LYS A 623 -47.34 -8.07 -8.12
C LYS A 623 -46.72 -8.96 -9.19
N THR A 624 -46.79 -10.26 -9.02
CA THR A 624 -46.19 -11.21 -9.97
C THR A 624 -47.00 -12.49 -10.07
N GLU A 625 -47.39 -12.84 -11.29
CA GLU A 625 -48.02 -14.12 -11.59
C GLU A 625 -46.99 -15.22 -11.87
N VAL A 626 -47.26 -16.41 -11.35
CA VAL A 626 -46.41 -17.57 -11.53
C VAL A 626 -47.25 -18.81 -11.78
N VAL A 627 -46.90 -19.56 -12.83
CA VAL A 627 -47.43 -20.90 -13.10
C VAL A 627 -46.51 -21.92 -12.45
N ILE A 628 -47.07 -22.81 -11.64
CA ILE A 628 -46.33 -23.85 -10.92
C ILE A 628 -46.25 -25.10 -11.81
N PRO A 629 -45.05 -25.69 -12.00
CA PRO A 629 -44.90 -26.91 -12.79
C PRO A 629 -45.73 -28.08 -12.23
N LYS A 630 -46.30 -28.88 -13.13
CA LYS A 630 -46.94 -30.14 -12.73
C LYS A 630 -45.90 -31.06 -12.06
N GLY A 631 -46.27 -31.68 -10.94
CA GLY A 631 -45.40 -32.58 -10.18
C GLY A 631 -44.61 -31.92 -9.04
N ALA A 632 -44.73 -30.61 -8.82
CA ALA A 632 -44.18 -29.95 -7.64
C ALA A 632 -44.75 -30.58 -6.35
N LYS A 633 -43.85 -31.03 -5.47
CA LYS A 633 -44.19 -31.57 -4.14
C LYS A 633 -43.79 -30.63 -3.01
N LEU A 634 -42.88 -29.70 -3.27
CA LEU A 634 -42.51 -28.64 -2.35
C LEU A 634 -42.56 -27.30 -3.09
N LEU A 635 -43.25 -26.33 -2.51
CA LEU A 635 -43.23 -24.94 -2.96
C LEU A 635 -42.74 -24.06 -1.81
N ARG A 636 -41.78 -23.17 -2.10
CA ARG A 636 -41.16 -22.32 -1.09
C ARG A 636 -41.02 -20.90 -1.61
N ILE A 637 -41.47 -19.94 -0.81
CA ILE A 637 -41.21 -18.52 -1.03
C ILE A 637 -40.25 -18.01 0.04
N GLY A 638 -39.32 -17.14 -0.32
CA GLY A 638 -38.44 -16.53 0.67
C GLY A 638 -37.71 -15.30 0.17
N LEU A 639 -37.04 -14.63 1.09
CA LEU A 639 -36.03 -13.62 0.78
C LEU A 639 -34.67 -14.29 0.65
N HIS A 640 -34.03 -14.08 -0.49
CA HIS A 640 -32.76 -14.69 -0.85
C HIS A 640 -31.74 -13.65 -1.24
N TYR A 641 -30.48 -13.89 -0.89
CA TYR A 641 -29.36 -13.11 -1.41
C TYR A 641 -28.27 -14.05 -1.94
N HIS A 642 -27.80 -13.76 -3.15
CA HIS A 642 -26.69 -14.44 -3.80
C HIS A 642 -25.53 -13.45 -3.96
N SER A 643 -24.37 -13.74 -3.35
CA SER A 643 -23.19 -12.91 -3.57
C SER A 643 -22.56 -13.27 -4.93
N ASN A 644 -22.55 -12.32 -5.87
CA ASN A 644 -22.04 -12.54 -7.23
C ASN A 644 -20.50 -12.55 -7.30
N GLY A 645 -19.78 -12.99 -6.26
CA GLY A 645 -18.31 -13.04 -6.23
C GLY A 645 -17.58 -11.67 -6.27
N MET A 646 -18.29 -10.56 -6.53
CA MET A 646 -17.74 -9.21 -6.74
C MET A 646 -17.34 -8.45 -5.46
N GLY A 647 -16.96 -9.15 -4.39
CA GLY A 647 -16.20 -8.59 -3.25
C GLY A 647 -16.87 -7.52 -2.35
N ALA A 648 -17.99 -6.92 -2.75
CA ALA A 648 -18.77 -6.01 -1.93
C ALA A 648 -19.81 -6.79 -1.12
N GLY A 649 -19.71 -6.76 0.21
CA GLY A 649 -20.71 -7.41 1.07
C GLY A 649 -22.04 -6.64 1.01
N LEU A 650 -23.16 -7.35 1.04
CA LEU A 650 -24.48 -6.72 1.14
C LEU A 650 -24.57 -5.97 2.49
N SER A 651 -24.94 -4.70 2.44
CA SER A 651 -25.20 -3.87 3.62
C SER A 651 -26.49 -3.10 3.39
N GLY A 652 -27.31 -2.93 4.41
CA GLY A 652 -28.55 -2.15 4.33
C GLY A 652 -29.69 -2.82 5.05
N VAL A 653 -30.86 -2.18 5.02
CA VAL A 653 -32.08 -2.70 5.66
C VAL A 653 -33.20 -2.75 4.63
N ILE A 654 -34.00 -3.81 4.69
CA ILE A 654 -35.19 -4.01 3.87
C ILE A 654 -36.35 -4.26 4.78
N TRP A 655 -37.48 -3.62 4.48
CA TRP A 655 -38.76 -3.89 5.09
C TRP A 655 -39.68 -4.52 4.05
N ILE A 656 -40.38 -5.58 4.42
CA ILE A 656 -41.40 -6.25 3.61
C ILE A 656 -42.67 -6.32 4.45
N ASP A 657 -43.80 -6.03 3.81
CA ASP A 657 -45.10 -6.05 4.45
C ASP A 657 -46.20 -6.47 3.45
N ALA A 658 -47.40 -6.76 3.96
CA ALA A 658 -48.58 -7.15 3.20
C ALA A 658 -48.30 -8.23 2.13
N LEU A 659 -47.51 -9.24 2.48
CA LEU A 659 -47.17 -10.36 1.59
C LEU A 659 -48.38 -11.28 1.42
N SER A 660 -48.90 -11.40 0.20
CA SER A 660 -49.97 -12.34 -0.15
C SER A 660 -49.61 -13.22 -1.33
N VAL A 661 -49.99 -14.50 -1.24
CA VAL A 661 -49.92 -15.45 -2.35
C VAL A 661 -51.32 -16.00 -2.58
N GLU A 662 -51.99 -15.52 -3.62
CA GLU A 662 -53.36 -15.89 -3.95
C GLU A 662 -53.37 -16.96 -5.04
N VAL A 663 -54.26 -17.95 -4.91
CA VAL A 663 -54.46 -18.95 -5.97
C VAL A 663 -55.36 -18.35 -7.06
N LEU A 664 -54.81 -18.24 -8.27
CA LEU A 664 -55.58 -17.83 -9.44
C LEU A 664 -56.36 -19.04 -9.97
N ARG A 665 -57.64 -18.82 -10.28
CA ARG A 665 -58.52 -19.86 -10.86
C ARG A 665 -58.15 -20.15 -12.31
#